data_AF-A0A4S4MSU9-F1
#
_entry.id   AF-A0A4S4MSU9-F1
#
_cell.length_a   1.000
_cell.length_b   1.000
_cell.length_c   1.000
_cell.angle_alpha   90.00
_cell.angle_beta   90.00
_cell.angle_gamma   90.00
#
_symmetry.space_group_name_H-M   'P 1'
#
loop_
_entity.id
_entity.type
_entity.pdbx_description
1 polymer ?
#
loop_
_entity_poly.entity_id
_entity_poly.type
_entity_poly.pdbx_seq_one_letter_code
_entity_poly.pdbx_strand_id
1 'polypeptide(L)'
;MAAGDKLVDVGVRLGAVYAGTEFGGPSPVLDGRQAPEDWEYVTFSPNAKPRLVEQDRATSSLMIGQTCKTHKLSIENLPDVKVYNTSDLFTPHPTKRGLWKIVGRTDDVIILNTAEKVVPIPQEDYLHTTLMVSGAVMFGRGRNQHEIIIEPRDEFAIDPKDTVALAALRNNVWIFKELIIVTDPSKRFPRASKGPIQKKTALKLYAEEIDDLQHLAFSERKLPKSLLTNGKLVALTADHGRSDLGLGPDVLGEMKRSTTHVIHNAWNLDFNLSISSFESNIAYTRTLLDICATCQNAVRLLFTSSVGSVGNWDVAKGKVPEEMLQNINFDGVSGYSASKAIVQVLSLASEKGLAATSLRIGQISGASKSGSWAVSDWVPIIVISSVKLKCLPALDGDVAWMLVDTVCHTITDMMLSEGSPEVVNVVHPHPVPWNEMFEGINEALSERLPIIPFHGWLSKVEALSTNATAIILNEVCGMADSSLNSTNFFSGSPLNRLSWLRTSQVFLNSVALSPSARWVLFKDGQPLVASEPSAEPDKRGRKSLGRLTTAEVRSLLGSDPFFAQGQNDGEVAPAGVSVLEADRLRGPPIVFLGLHEPNSEGGADALPSSDFSAKIDAAAVAEKIKGTPYFTLDVSAVEQKHLDEVIHSAEARQHGTKLGFTDARGALYAFTSFDAAVTAEGKSMVDWNARNKFCPSCTSPIYSVWAGWKLSCSSLLPWADNAGRKPCPTATGLNNFSHPRTDAVVIMAVLNEANDKVLLGRNRKWANSFYSALAGFIEPGESLEDAVKRELWEEAGLKVWGIRYHSTQPWPFPANLMVGFYAIADPSLPTRVDLDNELEDAKLFTREEILAVLDHPDGTNMGPRETKPQDSPKAGAEALAEPPFRLPPTTAIAGVLISDWARGKTTQIKGNL
;
A
#
# COMPACT_ATOMS: atom_id res chain seq x y z
N MET A 1 -9.98 14.86 -1.49
CA MET A 1 -11.24 15.24 -0.80
C MET A 1 -12.10 15.97 -1.82
N ALA A 2 -13.34 15.51 -2.03
CA ALA A 2 -14.22 16.09 -3.04
C ALA A 2 -14.66 17.50 -2.61
N ALA A 3 -14.98 18.37 -3.57
CA ALA A 3 -15.41 19.74 -3.26
C ALA A 3 -16.67 19.79 -2.37
N GLY A 4 -17.55 18.79 -2.47
CA GLY A 4 -18.74 18.68 -1.63
C GLY A 4 -18.42 18.41 -0.15
N ASP A 5 -17.38 17.63 0.16
CA ASP A 5 -16.94 17.39 1.54
C ASP A 5 -16.53 18.71 2.21
N LYS A 6 -15.75 19.53 1.49
CA LYS A 6 -15.31 20.86 1.98
C LYS A 6 -16.49 21.81 2.24
N LEU A 7 -17.53 21.75 1.40
CA LEU A 7 -18.73 22.57 1.56
C LEU A 7 -19.55 22.11 2.75
N VAL A 8 -19.70 20.80 2.94
CA VAL A 8 -20.34 20.20 4.11
C VAL A 8 -19.61 20.57 5.40
N ASP A 9 -18.28 20.53 5.40
CA ASP A 9 -17.43 20.86 6.56
C ASP A 9 -17.60 22.32 7.02
N VAL A 10 -17.84 23.26 6.09
CA VAL A 10 -18.14 24.67 6.41
C VAL A 10 -19.63 24.93 6.69
N GLY A 11 -20.43 23.86 6.83
CA GLY A 11 -21.83 23.92 7.24
C GLY A 11 -22.85 24.06 6.10
N VAL A 12 -22.42 23.94 4.84
CA VAL A 12 -23.35 23.95 3.70
C VAL A 12 -24.09 22.62 3.63
N ARG A 13 -25.42 22.66 3.73
CA ARG A 13 -26.25 21.47 3.53
C ARG A 13 -26.38 21.15 2.05
N LEU A 14 -25.68 20.10 1.64
CA LEU A 14 -25.79 19.50 0.32
C LEU A 14 -26.69 18.26 0.38
N GLY A 15 -27.34 17.95 -0.73
CA GLY A 15 -28.11 16.71 -0.89
C GLY A 15 -28.21 16.36 -2.36
N ALA A 16 -27.93 15.11 -2.69
CA ALA A 16 -28.06 14.61 -4.05
C ALA A 16 -29.52 14.33 -4.39
N VAL A 17 -29.92 14.69 -5.61
CA VAL A 17 -31.22 14.35 -6.19
C VAL A 17 -30.95 13.63 -7.50
N TYR A 18 -31.60 12.49 -7.69
CA TYR A 18 -31.54 11.72 -8.92
C TYR A 18 -32.87 11.80 -9.66
N ALA A 19 -32.82 12.33 -10.88
CA ALA A 19 -33.97 12.48 -11.75
C ALA A 19 -33.54 12.46 -13.22
N GLY A 20 -34.46 12.08 -14.10
CA GLY A 20 -34.30 12.15 -15.55
C GLY A 20 -35.57 12.65 -16.22
N THR A 21 -35.46 13.17 -17.43
CA THR A 21 -36.63 13.61 -18.22
C THR A 21 -37.52 12.42 -18.62
N GLU A 22 -36.91 11.25 -18.77
CA GLU A 22 -37.50 10.02 -19.28
C GLU A 22 -38.23 9.22 -18.21
N PHE A 23 -37.78 9.31 -16.95
CA PHE A 23 -38.31 8.55 -15.82
C PHE A 23 -38.74 9.43 -14.63
N GLY A 24 -38.65 10.75 -14.74
CA GLY A 24 -38.98 11.68 -13.66
C GLY A 24 -38.00 11.61 -12.48
N GLY A 25 -38.42 12.08 -11.30
CA GLY A 25 -37.63 12.05 -10.07
C GLY A 25 -38.02 10.91 -9.13
N PRO A 26 -37.35 9.76 -9.16
CA PRO A 26 -37.61 8.65 -8.25
C PRO A 26 -37.02 8.91 -6.84
N SER A 27 -36.04 9.80 -6.71
CA SER A 27 -35.55 10.26 -5.41
C SER A 27 -36.42 11.41 -4.87
N PRO A 28 -36.75 11.44 -3.57
CA PRO A 28 -37.40 12.60 -2.97
C PRO A 28 -36.50 13.83 -3.08
N VAL A 29 -37.07 14.97 -3.45
CA VAL A 29 -36.36 16.26 -3.40
C VAL A 29 -36.33 16.72 -1.94
N LEU A 30 -35.14 16.72 -1.34
CA LEU A 30 -34.88 17.17 0.03
C LEU A 30 -35.74 16.43 1.08
N ASP A 31 -35.37 15.20 1.44
CA ASP A 31 -36.06 14.46 2.50
C ASP A 31 -35.72 14.95 3.93
N GLY A 32 -34.68 15.80 4.06
CA GLY A 32 -34.19 16.37 5.32
C GLY A 32 -33.65 15.34 6.32
N ARG A 33 -33.53 14.07 5.92
CA ARG A 33 -33.16 12.92 6.76
C ARG A 33 -31.73 12.44 6.53
N GLN A 34 -31.10 12.84 5.44
CA GLN A 34 -29.68 12.56 5.20
C GLN A 34 -28.78 13.38 6.10
N ALA A 35 -27.76 12.70 6.63
CA ALA A 35 -26.71 13.36 7.38
C ALA A 35 -25.81 14.16 6.40
N PRO A 36 -25.22 15.30 6.81
CA PRO A 36 -24.40 16.12 5.93
C PRO A 36 -23.28 15.34 5.23
N GLU A 37 -22.69 14.36 5.90
CA GLU A 37 -21.64 13.49 5.35
C GLU A 37 -22.11 12.54 4.23
N ASP A 38 -23.43 12.35 4.07
CA ASP A 38 -24.01 11.49 3.03
C ASP A 38 -24.41 12.26 1.76
N TRP A 39 -23.88 13.46 1.57
CA TRP A 39 -24.32 14.39 0.51
C TRP A 39 -24.29 13.82 -0.91
N GLU A 40 -23.44 12.81 -1.16
CA GLU A 40 -23.29 12.12 -2.45
C GLU A 40 -24.32 11.02 -2.71
N TYR A 41 -25.06 10.61 -1.68
CA TYR A 41 -25.98 9.47 -1.75
C TYR A 41 -27.41 9.92 -2.03
N VAL A 42 -28.19 9.06 -2.67
CA VAL A 42 -29.62 9.26 -2.90
C VAL A 42 -30.44 8.15 -2.26
N THR A 43 -31.66 8.49 -1.84
CA THR A 43 -32.70 7.52 -1.47
C THR A 43 -33.70 7.40 -2.61
N PHE A 44 -34.35 6.24 -2.72
CA PHE A 44 -35.46 6.06 -3.66
C PHE A 44 -36.79 6.09 -2.94
N SER A 45 -37.77 6.79 -3.52
CA SER A 45 -39.12 6.86 -2.97
C SER A 45 -39.77 5.47 -2.97
N PRO A 46 -40.45 5.08 -1.88
CA PRO A 46 -41.30 3.88 -1.86
C PRO A 46 -42.37 3.87 -2.96
N ASN A 47 -42.73 5.06 -3.46
CA ASN A 47 -43.72 5.25 -4.52
C ASN A 47 -43.15 5.04 -5.94
N ALA A 48 -41.83 5.06 -6.12
CA ALA A 48 -41.17 4.89 -7.42
C ALA A 48 -40.79 3.44 -7.72
N LYS A 49 -40.60 2.61 -6.68
CA LYS A 49 -40.25 1.17 -6.76
C LYS A 49 -39.21 0.83 -7.86
N PRO A 50 -38.04 1.50 -7.88
CA PRO A 50 -37.01 1.17 -8.87
C PRO A 50 -36.53 -0.28 -8.67
N ARG A 51 -36.32 -0.99 -9.78
CA ARG A 51 -35.71 -2.33 -9.75
C ARG A 51 -34.21 -2.16 -9.96
N LEU A 52 -33.43 -2.52 -8.94
CA LEU A 52 -31.98 -2.58 -9.00
C LEU A 52 -31.58 -3.99 -9.45
N VAL A 53 -30.93 -4.10 -10.61
CA VAL A 53 -30.43 -5.37 -11.15
C VAL A 53 -28.94 -5.46 -10.90
N GLU A 54 -28.52 -6.46 -10.13
CA GLU A 54 -27.11 -6.72 -9.85
C GLU A 54 -26.35 -7.02 -11.14
N GLN A 55 -25.17 -6.40 -11.28
CA GLN A 55 -24.20 -6.73 -12.30
C GLN A 55 -23.05 -7.53 -11.66
N ASP A 56 -22.38 -8.39 -12.44
CA ASP A 56 -21.35 -9.32 -11.97
C ASP A 56 -20.28 -8.61 -11.11
N ARG A 57 -20.24 -9.02 -9.83
CA ARG A 57 -19.42 -8.52 -8.68
C ARG A 57 -19.98 -7.31 -7.92
N ALA A 58 -20.74 -7.63 -6.87
CA ALA A 58 -20.85 -7.02 -5.53
C ALA A 58 -20.89 -5.49 -5.29
N THR A 59 -20.83 -4.59 -6.28
CA THR A 59 -20.84 -3.15 -5.97
C THR A 59 -21.70 -2.29 -6.87
N SER A 60 -22.26 -2.73 -8.01
CA SER A 60 -23.10 -1.83 -8.83
C SER A 60 -24.41 -2.46 -9.28
N SER A 61 -25.51 -1.78 -9.01
CA SER A 61 -26.85 -2.15 -9.49
C SER A 61 -27.33 -1.20 -10.59
N LEU A 62 -27.80 -1.77 -11.69
CA LEU A 62 -28.47 -1.06 -12.78
C LEU A 62 -29.89 -0.70 -12.35
N MET A 63 -30.25 0.58 -12.44
CA MET A 63 -31.61 1.01 -12.10
C MET A 63 -32.55 0.90 -13.30
N ILE A 64 -33.62 0.12 -13.11
CA ILE A 64 -34.73 0.00 -14.04
C ILE A 64 -35.93 0.70 -13.41
N GLY A 65 -36.32 1.85 -13.96
CA GLY A 65 -37.55 2.54 -13.57
C GLY A 65 -38.74 1.68 -13.99
N GLN A 66 -39.72 1.47 -13.12
CA GLN A 66 -40.92 0.68 -13.42
C GLN A 66 -42.16 1.56 -13.34
N THR A 67 -43.00 1.53 -14.39
CA THR A 67 -44.31 2.17 -14.32
C THR A 67 -45.14 1.46 -13.25
N CYS A 68 -45.56 2.20 -12.22
CA CYS A 68 -46.44 1.70 -11.16
C CYS A 68 -47.62 2.65 -10.93
N LYS A 69 -48.55 2.28 -10.03
CA LYS A 69 -49.78 3.04 -9.77
C LYS A 69 -49.51 4.50 -9.36
N THR A 70 -48.36 4.76 -8.74
CA THR A 70 -47.98 6.06 -8.14
C THR A 70 -46.87 6.78 -8.90
N HIS A 71 -46.25 6.16 -9.92
CA HIS A 71 -45.16 6.73 -10.69
C HIS A 71 -45.20 6.23 -12.14
N LYS A 72 -45.38 7.13 -13.10
CA LYS A 72 -45.45 6.81 -14.53
C LYS A 72 -44.21 7.33 -15.24
N LEU A 73 -43.61 6.48 -16.06
CA LEU A 73 -42.46 6.83 -16.90
C LEU A 73 -42.91 7.64 -18.12
N SER A 74 -42.06 8.55 -18.60
CA SER A 74 -42.30 9.33 -19.82
C SER A 74 -41.95 8.53 -21.08
N ILE A 75 -40.95 7.65 -20.97
CA ILE A 75 -40.47 6.78 -22.06
C ILE A 75 -40.24 5.37 -21.50
N GLU A 76 -40.59 4.35 -22.28
CA GLU A 76 -40.32 2.93 -21.98
C GLU A 76 -39.38 2.40 -23.08
N ASN A 77 -38.24 1.79 -22.71
CA ASN A 77 -37.17 1.43 -23.67
C ASN A 77 -36.85 -0.08 -23.74
N LEU A 78 -37.67 -0.92 -23.11
CA LEU A 78 -37.58 -2.38 -23.24
C LEU A 78 -38.88 -2.95 -23.83
N PRO A 79 -38.81 -3.86 -24.83
CA PRO A 79 -39.98 -4.28 -25.60
C PRO A 79 -40.99 -5.13 -24.81
N ASP A 80 -40.54 -5.88 -23.80
CA ASP A 80 -41.37 -6.89 -23.12
C ASP A 80 -41.86 -6.48 -21.72
N VAL A 81 -41.42 -5.32 -21.21
CA VAL A 81 -41.75 -4.84 -19.86
C VAL A 81 -41.89 -3.32 -19.85
N LYS A 82 -42.90 -2.79 -19.13
CA LYS A 82 -43.13 -1.34 -18.95
C LYS A 82 -42.11 -0.67 -18.04
N VAL A 83 -40.87 -0.58 -18.52
CA VAL A 83 -39.73 -0.08 -17.77
C VAL A 83 -38.82 0.82 -18.61
N TYR A 84 -38.03 1.63 -17.91
CA TYR A 84 -36.95 2.42 -18.49
C TYR A 84 -35.62 1.99 -17.87
N ASN A 85 -34.75 1.36 -18.65
CA ASN A 85 -33.37 1.09 -18.28
C ASN A 85 -32.56 2.39 -18.39
N THR A 86 -32.07 2.90 -17.26
CA THR A 86 -31.35 4.19 -17.20
C THR A 86 -29.90 4.08 -17.64
N SER A 87 -29.36 2.85 -17.74
CA SER A 87 -27.93 2.60 -17.90
C SER A 87 -27.06 3.10 -16.74
N ASP A 88 -27.60 3.72 -15.69
CA ASP A 88 -26.84 4.24 -14.55
C ASP A 88 -26.52 3.13 -13.54
N LEU A 89 -25.29 3.16 -13.02
CA LEU A 89 -24.74 2.21 -12.05
C LEU A 89 -24.73 2.83 -10.64
N PHE A 90 -25.26 2.08 -9.67
CA PHE A 90 -25.36 2.52 -8.27
C PHE A 90 -24.63 1.59 -7.30
N THR A 91 -23.80 2.14 -6.41
CA THR A 91 -23.21 1.43 -5.26
C THR A 91 -24.02 1.66 -4.00
N PRO A 92 -24.25 0.63 -3.16
CA PRO A 92 -24.86 0.82 -1.85
C PRO A 92 -23.89 1.51 -0.90
N HIS A 93 -24.39 2.36 -0.01
CA HIS A 93 -23.60 2.92 1.07
C HIS A 93 -23.04 1.81 1.98
N PRO A 94 -21.74 1.86 2.36
CA PRO A 94 -21.07 0.75 3.07
C PRO A 94 -21.71 0.40 4.43
N THR A 95 -22.24 1.38 5.16
CA THR A 95 -22.83 1.19 6.50
C THR A 95 -24.33 1.51 6.61
N LYS A 96 -24.92 2.34 5.73
CA LYS A 96 -26.29 2.84 5.84
C LYS A 96 -27.20 2.20 4.78
N ARG A 97 -28.15 1.35 5.18
CA ARG A 97 -29.05 0.65 4.24
C ARG A 97 -30.00 1.63 3.53
N GLY A 98 -30.19 1.43 2.23
CA GLY A 98 -31.15 2.20 1.41
C GLY A 98 -30.59 3.49 0.81
N LEU A 99 -29.34 3.82 1.09
CA LEU A 99 -28.59 4.90 0.45
C LEU A 99 -27.76 4.35 -0.71
N TRP A 100 -27.81 5.05 -1.84
CA TRP A 100 -27.17 4.63 -3.08
C TRP A 100 -26.35 5.78 -3.67
N LYS A 101 -25.13 5.51 -4.11
CA LYS A 101 -24.27 6.47 -4.80
C LYS A 101 -24.20 6.10 -6.27
N ILE A 102 -24.41 7.07 -7.16
CA ILE A 102 -24.22 6.88 -8.59
C ILE A 102 -22.71 6.85 -8.85
N VAL A 103 -22.21 5.81 -9.51
CA VAL A 103 -20.76 5.65 -9.77
C VAL A 103 -20.39 5.69 -11.24
N GLY A 104 -21.40 5.74 -12.13
CA GLY A 104 -21.18 5.90 -13.55
C GLY A 104 -22.34 5.33 -14.35
N ARG A 105 -22.09 5.08 -15.64
CA ARG A 105 -23.04 4.48 -16.55
C ARG A 105 -22.44 3.31 -17.29
N THR A 106 -23.27 2.30 -17.56
CA THR A 106 -22.92 1.10 -18.33
C THR A 106 -22.40 1.41 -19.74
N ASP A 107 -22.87 2.48 -20.38
CA ASP A 107 -22.41 2.92 -21.71
C ASP A 107 -21.03 3.61 -21.70
N ASP A 108 -20.62 4.15 -20.54
CA ASP A 108 -19.33 4.82 -20.33
C ASP A 108 -18.23 3.89 -19.79
N VAL A 109 -18.52 2.62 -19.52
CA VAL A 109 -17.51 1.62 -19.12
C VAL A 109 -16.57 1.33 -20.29
N ILE A 110 -15.27 1.56 -20.09
CA ILE A 110 -14.23 1.14 -21.02
C ILE A 110 -14.03 -0.35 -20.84
N ILE A 111 -14.18 -1.11 -21.92
CA ILE A 111 -13.89 -2.54 -21.93
C ILE A 111 -12.62 -2.72 -22.76
N LEU A 112 -11.55 -3.16 -22.10
CA LEU A 112 -10.28 -3.47 -22.73
C LEU A 112 -10.37 -4.79 -23.51
N ASN A 113 -9.42 -5.06 -24.41
CA ASN A 113 -9.30 -6.35 -25.10
C ASN A 113 -9.01 -7.52 -24.15
N THR A 114 -8.52 -7.22 -22.94
CA THR A 114 -8.35 -8.17 -21.83
C THR A 114 -9.70 -8.51 -21.16
N ALA A 115 -10.78 -7.83 -21.54
CA ALA A 115 -12.07 -7.73 -20.85
C ALA A 115 -12.03 -7.19 -19.43
N GLU A 116 -10.94 -6.53 -19.07
CA GLU A 116 -10.96 -5.65 -17.93
C GLU A 116 -11.94 -4.50 -18.19
N LYS A 117 -12.91 -4.37 -17.29
CA LYS A 117 -13.92 -3.31 -17.31
C LYS A 117 -13.42 -2.17 -16.43
N VAL A 118 -13.07 -1.05 -17.05
CA VAL A 118 -12.61 0.16 -16.39
C VAL A 118 -13.76 1.17 -16.38
N VAL A 119 -14.12 1.66 -15.20
CA VAL A 119 -15.08 2.76 -15.04
C VAL A 119 -14.27 4.07 -15.03
N PRO A 120 -14.34 4.91 -16.08
CA PRO A 120 -13.43 6.05 -16.22
C PRO A 120 -13.67 7.17 -15.22
N ILE A 121 -14.94 7.46 -14.94
CA ILE A 121 -15.36 8.67 -14.24
C ILE A 121 -14.68 8.83 -12.87
N PRO A 122 -14.62 7.81 -11.99
CA PRO A 122 -13.92 7.95 -10.70
C PRO A 122 -12.42 8.28 -10.84
N GLN A 123 -11.76 7.75 -11.87
CA GLN A 123 -10.32 7.94 -12.09
C GLN A 123 -10.05 9.32 -12.73
N GLU A 124 -10.88 9.72 -13.68
CA GLU A 124 -10.84 11.08 -14.25
C GLU A 124 -11.14 12.14 -13.18
N ASP A 125 -12.16 11.94 -12.36
CA ASP A 125 -12.53 12.83 -11.25
C ASP A 125 -11.42 12.93 -10.20
N TYR A 126 -10.73 11.82 -9.90
CA TYR A 126 -9.56 11.84 -9.05
C TYR A 126 -8.46 12.74 -9.63
N LEU A 127 -8.17 12.65 -10.92
CA LEU A 127 -7.19 13.52 -11.57
C LEU A 127 -7.61 14.98 -11.57
N HIS A 128 -8.90 15.26 -11.69
CA HIS A 128 -9.46 16.61 -11.53
C HIS A 128 -9.24 17.20 -10.13
N THR A 129 -8.98 16.37 -9.11
CA THR A 129 -8.60 16.86 -7.78
C THR A 129 -7.15 17.35 -7.70
N THR A 130 -6.31 16.98 -8.67
CA THR A 130 -4.92 17.45 -8.71
C THR A 130 -4.85 18.91 -9.15
N LEU A 131 -3.91 19.66 -8.58
CA LEU A 131 -3.74 21.09 -8.91
C LEU A 131 -3.29 21.32 -10.36
N MET A 132 -2.67 20.32 -11.00
CA MET A 132 -2.06 20.47 -12.32
C MET A 132 -3.03 20.21 -13.47
N VAL A 133 -4.11 19.46 -13.25
CA VAL A 133 -5.00 18.98 -14.31
C VAL A 133 -6.29 19.81 -14.36
N SER A 134 -6.67 20.23 -15.57
CA SER A 134 -7.92 20.93 -15.89
C SER A 134 -8.94 20.04 -16.61
N GLY A 135 -8.46 18.96 -17.24
CA GLY A 135 -9.25 18.00 -18.01
C GLY A 135 -8.61 16.61 -18.03
N ALA A 136 -9.40 15.56 -17.90
CA ALA A 136 -8.96 14.18 -18.06
C ALA A 136 -9.97 13.41 -18.92
N VAL A 137 -9.48 12.64 -19.90
CA VAL A 137 -10.30 11.74 -20.70
C VAL A 137 -9.58 10.41 -20.83
N MET A 138 -10.11 9.38 -20.17
CA MET A 138 -9.60 8.03 -20.35
C MET A 138 -10.18 7.37 -21.58
N PHE A 139 -9.38 6.49 -22.18
CA PHE A 139 -9.75 5.67 -23.32
C PHE A 139 -9.03 4.32 -23.25
N GLY A 140 -9.29 3.44 -24.22
CA GLY A 140 -8.77 2.08 -24.19
C GLY A 140 -9.75 1.03 -24.69
N ARG A 141 -10.98 1.44 -25.08
CA ARG A 141 -11.93 0.53 -25.71
C ARG A 141 -11.30 -0.04 -26.98
N GLY A 142 -11.08 -1.35 -27.02
CA GLY A 142 -10.40 -2.03 -28.12
C GLY A 142 -8.87 -2.10 -28.00
N ARG A 143 -8.32 -1.77 -26.83
CA ARG A 143 -6.87 -1.81 -26.52
C ARG A 143 -6.59 -2.77 -25.36
N ASN A 144 -5.36 -3.27 -25.26
CA ASN A 144 -4.96 -4.23 -24.21
C ASN A 144 -4.76 -3.58 -22.83
N GLN A 145 -4.74 -2.24 -22.78
CA GLN A 145 -4.55 -1.42 -21.59
C GLN A 145 -5.35 -0.13 -21.74
N HIS A 146 -5.74 0.49 -20.63
CA HIS A 146 -6.37 1.81 -20.64
C HIS A 146 -5.30 2.90 -20.68
N GLU A 147 -5.60 3.98 -21.39
CA GLU A 147 -4.72 5.13 -21.58
C GLU A 147 -5.51 6.40 -21.25
N ILE A 148 -4.81 7.51 -21.08
CA ILE A 148 -5.45 8.76 -20.70
C ILE A 148 -4.88 9.96 -21.46
N ILE A 149 -5.76 10.89 -21.82
CA ILE A 149 -5.39 12.22 -22.29
C ILE A 149 -5.62 13.21 -21.15
N ILE A 150 -4.62 14.03 -20.86
CA ILE A 150 -4.61 14.98 -19.75
C ILE A 150 -4.41 16.39 -20.31
N GLU A 151 -5.33 17.27 -19.96
CA GLU A 151 -5.22 18.71 -20.21
C GLU A 151 -4.71 19.41 -18.95
N PRO A 152 -3.49 19.96 -18.97
CA PRO A 152 -2.98 20.76 -17.85
C PRO A 152 -3.79 22.05 -17.65
N ARG A 153 -3.73 22.65 -16.46
CA ARG A 153 -4.15 24.05 -16.27
C ARG A 153 -3.13 24.99 -16.92
N ASP A 154 -3.55 26.22 -17.20
CA ASP A 154 -2.75 27.23 -17.91
C ASP A 154 -1.36 27.45 -17.27
N GLU A 155 -1.31 27.43 -15.94
CA GLU A 155 -0.09 27.60 -15.15
C GLU A 155 0.90 26.41 -15.28
N PHE A 156 0.41 25.24 -15.69
CA PHE A 156 1.17 24.00 -15.87
C PHE A 156 1.19 23.54 -17.33
N ALA A 157 0.80 24.41 -18.25
CA ALA A 157 0.77 24.14 -19.67
C ALA A 157 2.19 23.96 -20.21
N ILE A 158 2.45 22.83 -20.87
CA ILE A 158 3.75 22.49 -21.45
C ILE A 158 3.59 22.27 -22.97
N ASP A 159 4.68 22.42 -23.72
CA ASP A 159 4.74 21.89 -25.08
C ASP A 159 4.91 20.36 -25.00
N PRO A 160 3.98 19.54 -25.53
CA PRO A 160 4.12 18.08 -25.51
C PRO A 160 5.34 17.57 -26.29
N LYS A 161 5.97 18.40 -27.13
CA LYS A 161 7.21 18.05 -27.85
C LYS A 161 8.47 18.24 -27.00
N ASP A 162 8.38 18.98 -25.90
CA ASP A 162 9.46 19.07 -24.90
C ASP A 162 9.45 17.78 -24.06
N THR A 163 10.36 16.87 -24.40
CA THR A 163 10.45 15.55 -23.76
C THR A 163 10.80 15.63 -22.27
N VAL A 164 11.46 16.69 -21.82
CA VAL A 164 11.85 16.89 -20.42
C VAL A 164 10.67 17.41 -19.61
N ALA A 165 9.98 18.44 -20.10
CA ALA A 165 8.78 18.99 -19.46
C ALA A 165 7.63 17.96 -19.46
N LEU A 166 7.47 17.20 -20.56
CA LEU A 166 6.50 16.11 -20.68
C LEU A 166 6.75 15.01 -19.65
N ALA A 167 7.99 14.57 -19.50
CA ALA A 167 8.35 13.58 -18.49
C ALA A 167 8.09 14.10 -17.07
N ALA A 168 8.43 15.35 -16.78
CA ALA A 168 8.19 15.97 -15.48
C ALA A 168 6.70 16.07 -15.14
N LEU A 169 5.84 16.44 -16.10
CA LEU A 169 4.40 16.50 -15.89
C LEU A 169 3.81 15.11 -15.69
N ARG A 170 4.16 14.13 -16.55
CA ARG A 170 3.70 12.74 -16.42
C ARG A 170 4.07 12.12 -15.07
N ASN A 171 5.28 12.42 -14.57
CA ASN A 171 5.75 11.95 -13.26
C ASN A 171 4.90 12.40 -12.08
N ASN A 172 4.17 13.51 -12.20
CA ASN A 172 3.40 14.09 -11.10
C ASN A 172 1.90 13.74 -11.16
N VAL A 173 1.46 13.01 -12.19
CA VAL A 173 0.02 12.84 -12.47
C VAL A 173 -0.45 11.38 -12.40
N TRP A 174 0.29 10.41 -12.94
CA TRP A 174 -0.08 8.98 -12.87
C TRP A 174 1.13 8.04 -13.09
N ILE A 175 1.00 6.82 -12.57
CA ILE A 175 1.96 5.70 -12.47
C ILE A 175 2.47 5.18 -13.83
N PHE A 176 1.63 5.09 -14.89
CA PHE A 176 2.04 4.56 -16.20
C PHE A 176 2.29 5.66 -17.22
N LYS A 177 3.51 6.19 -17.25
CA LYS A 177 3.90 7.41 -17.98
C LYS A 177 3.78 7.25 -19.49
N GLU A 178 3.97 6.03 -19.96
CA GLU A 178 3.91 5.63 -21.36
C GLU A 178 2.47 5.61 -21.88
N LEU A 179 1.46 5.72 -21.00
CA LEU A 179 0.03 5.65 -21.31
C LEU A 179 -0.69 7.02 -21.22
N ILE A 180 0.07 8.10 -21.01
CA ILE A 180 -0.46 9.45 -20.79
C ILE A 180 -0.17 10.34 -21.99
N ILE A 181 -1.19 10.81 -22.69
CA ILE A 181 -1.07 11.87 -23.69
C ILE A 181 -1.31 13.21 -22.99
N VAL A 182 -0.43 14.19 -23.18
CA VAL A 182 -0.60 15.55 -22.65
C VAL A 182 -1.05 16.46 -23.78
N THR A 183 -2.13 17.21 -23.58
CA THR A 183 -2.67 18.11 -24.61
C THR A 183 -1.71 19.26 -24.91
N ASP A 184 -1.63 19.66 -26.17
CA ASP A 184 -0.97 20.91 -26.55
C ASP A 184 -1.84 22.11 -26.10
N PRO A 185 -1.25 23.20 -25.56
CA PRO A 185 -2.00 24.39 -25.13
C PRO A 185 -2.86 25.01 -26.24
N SER A 186 -2.48 24.83 -27.51
CA SER A 186 -3.21 25.27 -28.70
C SER A 186 -4.34 24.33 -29.13
N LYS A 187 -4.39 23.08 -28.63
CA LYS A 187 -5.33 22.02 -29.03
C LYS A 187 -6.17 21.54 -27.84
N ARG A 188 -6.93 22.43 -27.18
CA ARG A 188 -7.69 22.05 -25.97
C ARG A 188 -8.89 21.13 -26.22
N PHE A 189 -9.35 20.49 -25.15
CA PHE A 189 -10.54 19.65 -25.14
C PHE A 189 -11.79 20.43 -25.57
N PRO A 190 -12.59 19.87 -26.49
CA PRO A 190 -13.88 20.42 -26.82
C PRO A 190 -14.83 20.28 -25.63
N ARG A 191 -15.39 21.39 -25.16
CA ARG A 191 -16.35 21.43 -24.04
C ARG A 191 -17.75 21.80 -24.55
N ALA A 192 -18.79 21.24 -23.93
CA ALA A 192 -20.17 21.63 -24.21
C ALA A 192 -20.50 23.00 -23.60
N SER A 193 -21.63 23.60 -23.98
CA SER A 193 -22.06 24.93 -23.51
C SER A 193 -22.22 25.07 -21.99
N LYS A 194 -22.25 23.95 -21.25
CA LYS A 194 -22.31 23.90 -19.78
C LYS A 194 -20.99 23.49 -19.10
N GLY A 195 -19.87 23.40 -19.85
CA GLY A 195 -18.54 23.10 -19.30
C GLY A 195 -17.99 21.65 -19.42
N PRO A 196 -18.78 20.55 -19.50
CA PRO A 196 -18.20 19.21 -19.52
C PRO A 196 -17.50 18.91 -20.85
N ILE A 197 -16.46 18.09 -20.79
CA ILE A 197 -15.67 17.66 -21.96
C ILE A 197 -16.50 16.72 -22.83
N GLN A 198 -16.55 17.01 -24.13
CA GLN A 198 -17.18 16.15 -25.13
C GLN A 198 -16.25 14.99 -25.49
N LYS A 199 -16.23 13.93 -24.67
CA LYS A 199 -15.28 12.80 -24.79
C LYS A 199 -15.17 12.22 -26.20
N LYS A 200 -16.30 11.92 -26.87
CA LYS A 200 -16.29 11.37 -28.24
C LYS A 200 -15.63 12.32 -29.25
N THR A 201 -15.78 13.63 -29.07
CA THR A 201 -15.16 14.64 -29.93
C THR A 201 -13.68 14.80 -29.58
N ALA A 202 -13.32 14.77 -28.29
CA ALA A 202 -11.94 14.79 -27.81
C ALA A 202 -11.12 13.62 -28.35
N LEU A 203 -11.65 12.40 -28.29
CA LEU A 203 -10.96 11.22 -28.81
C LEU A 203 -10.75 11.26 -30.33
N LYS A 204 -11.70 11.85 -31.07
CA LYS A 204 -11.52 12.11 -32.51
C LYS A 204 -10.47 13.17 -32.79
N LEU A 205 -10.41 14.21 -31.96
CA LEU A 205 -9.44 15.29 -32.08
C LEU A 205 -8.00 14.80 -31.85
N TYR A 206 -7.82 13.82 -30.97
CA TYR A 206 -6.54 13.26 -30.56
C TYR A 206 -6.17 11.92 -31.20
N ALA A 207 -6.87 11.51 -32.26
CA ALA A 207 -6.70 10.19 -32.87
C ALA A 207 -5.26 9.92 -33.36
N GLU A 208 -4.55 10.94 -33.85
CA GLU A 208 -3.18 10.83 -34.34
C GLU A 208 -2.18 10.54 -33.21
N GLU A 209 -2.24 11.31 -32.12
CA GLU A 209 -1.38 11.11 -30.95
C GLU A 209 -1.64 9.77 -30.25
N ILE A 210 -2.88 9.30 -30.31
CA ILE A 210 -3.34 8.00 -29.82
C ILE A 210 -2.73 6.84 -30.64
N ASP A 211 -2.50 7.03 -31.93
CA ASP A 211 -1.89 6.02 -32.82
C ASP A 211 -0.36 6.03 -32.72
N ASP A 212 0.26 7.19 -32.52
CA ASP A 212 1.72 7.34 -32.32
C ASP A 212 2.25 6.54 -31.11
N LEU A 213 1.47 6.48 -30.04
CA LEU A 213 1.80 5.72 -28.82
C LEU A 213 1.85 4.20 -29.09
N GLN A 214 0.97 3.69 -29.96
CA GLN A 214 0.99 2.30 -30.41
C GLN A 214 2.20 2.00 -31.33
N HIS A 215 2.59 2.97 -32.16
CA HIS A 215 3.82 2.89 -32.95
C HIS A 215 5.09 2.83 -32.08
N LEU A 216 5.11 3.52 -30.94
CA LEU A 216 6.22 3.46 -29.98
C LEU A 216 6.35 2.06 -29.37
N ALA A 217 5.24 1.47 -28.90
CA ALA A 217 5.20 0.12 -28.34
C ALA A 217 5.68 -0.99 -29.31
N PHE A 218 5.41 -0.83 -30.61
CA PHE A 218 5.96 -1.70 -31.67
C PHE A 218 7.46 -1.47 -31.86
N SER A 219 7.94 -0.22 -31.75
CA SER A 219 9.36 0.12 -31.88
C SER A 219 10.21 -0.53 -30.79
N GLU A 220 9.80 -0.40 -29.53
CA GLU A 220 10.53 -0.92 -28.37
C GLU A 220 10.65 -2.44 -28.39
N ARG A 221 9.60 -3.12 -28.83
CA ARG A 221 9.57 -4.58 -29.02
C ARG A 221 10.19 -5.02 -30.35
N LYS A 222 10.71 -4.08 -31.15
CA LYS A 222 11.29 -4.29 -32.49
C LYS A 222 10.34 -5.03 -33.44
N LEU A 223 9.03 -4.77 -33.33
CA LEU A 223 7.99 -5.30 -34.19
C LEU A 223 7.78 -4.42 -35.45
N PRO A 224 7.39 -5.01 -36.60
CA PRO A 224 7.20 -4.22 -37.82
C PRO A 224 6.01 -3.26 -37.71
N LYS A 225 6.29 -1.95 -37.72
CA LYS A 225 5.24 -0.89 -37.69
C LYS A 225 4.25 -0.97 -38.85
N SER A 226 4.68 -1.53 -39.98
CA SER A 226 3.83 -1.71 -41.18
C SER A 226 2.62 -2.61 -40.93
N LEU A 227 2.61 -3.43 -39.88
CA LEU A 227 1.45 -4.24 -39.49
C LEU A 227 0.29 -3.38 -38.98
N LEU A 228 0.58 -2.20 -38.43
CA LEU A 228 -0.44 -1.27 -37.94
C LEU A 228 -1.18 -0.58 -39.09
N THR A 229 -0.54 -0.46 -40.26
CA THR A 229 -1.05 0.35 -41.39
C THR A 229 -1.45 -0.47 -42.62
N ASN A 230 -1.10 -1.76 -42.70
CA ASN A 230 -1.34 -2.58 -43.90
C ASN A 230 -2.71 -3.25 -43.97
N GLY A 231 -3.59 -3.02 -42.99
CA GLY A 231 -4.95 -3.57 -42.94
C GLY A 231 -5.05 -5.07 -42.63
N LYS A 232 -3.94 -5.78 -42.40
CA LYS A 232 -3.96 -7.20 -41.97
C LYS A 232 -4.29 -7.38 -40.49
N LEU A 233 -4.10 -6.33 -39.69
CA LEU A 233 -4.44 -6.30 -38.28
C LEU A 233 -5.72 -5.49 -38.08
N VAL A 234 -6.75 -6.13 -37.56
CA VAL A 234 -8.01 -5.49 -37.17
C VAL A 234 -8.24 -5.73 -35.69
N ALA A 235 -8.29 -4.67 -34.89
CA ALA A 235 -8.56 -4.76 -33.46
C ALA A 235 -10.07 -4.67 -33.23
N LEU A 236 -10.63 -5.64 -32.51
CA LEU A 236 -12.05 -5.70 -32.16
C LEU A 236 -12.21 -5.68 -30.64
N THR A 237 -13.19 -4.92 -30.14
CA THR A 237 -13.52 -4.87 -28.71
C THR A 237 -14.57 -5.93 -28.40
N ALA A 238 -14.25 -6.89 -27.55
CA ALA A 238 -15.18 -7.93 -27.10
C ALA A 238 -15.64 -7.71 -25.64
N ASP A 239 -16.93 -7.92 -25.36
CA ASP A 239 -17.48 -8.05 -24.00
C ASP A 239 -17.67 -9.53 -23.66
N HIS A 240 -16.83 -10.04 -22.77
CA HIS A 240 -16.78 -11.45 -22.40
C HIS A 240 -18.02 -11.93 -21.63
N GLY A 241 -18.85 -11.02 -21.11
CA GLY A 241 -20.11 -11.36 -20.44
C GLY A 241 -21.28 -11.61 -21.39
N ARG A 242 -21.09 -11.41 -22.71
CA ARG A 242 -22.15 -11.55 -23.71
C ARG A 242 -21.86 -12.69 -24.67
N SER A 243 -22.91 -13.43 -25.06
CA SER A 243 -22.83 -14.52 -26.02
C SER A 243 -22.48 -14.08 -27.45
N ASP A 244 -22.68 -12.80 -27.78
CA ASP A 244 -22.29 -12.17 -29.04
C ASP A 244 -20.93 -11.45 -28.96
N LEU A 245 -20.22 -11.59 -27.84
CA LEU A 245 -19.01 -10.82 -27.51
C LEU A 245 -19.21 -9.30 -27.59
N GLY A 246 -20.44 -8.77 -27.59
CA GLY A 246 -20.69 -7.34 -27.83
C GLY A 246 -20.28 -6.85 -29.22
N LEU A 247 -19.90 -7.75 -30.13
CA LEU A 247 -19.59 -7.46 -31.52
C LEU A 247 -20.92 -7.41 -32.27
N GLY A 248 -21.35 -6.25 -32.73
CA GLY A 248 -22.63 -6.08 -33.42
C GLY A 248 -22.88 -7.12 -34.53
N PRO A 249 -24.14 -7.34 -34.94
CA PRO A 249 -24.53 -8.47 -35.79
C PRO A 249 -23.75 -8.56 -37.11
N ASP A 250 -23.35 -7.42 -37.67
CA ASP A 250 -22.58 -7.37 -38.91
C ASP A 250 -21.16 -7.93 -38.74
N VAL A 251 -20.45 -7.50 -37.68
CA VAL A 251 -19.07 -7.92 -37.37
C VAL A 251 -19.05 -9.37 -36.93
N LEU A 252 -19.97 -9.77 -36.05
CA LEU A 252 -20.10 -11.17 -35.63
C LEU A 252 -20.48 -12.07 -36.81
N GLY A 253 -21.37 -11.59 -37.69
CA GLY A 253 -21.74 -12.29 -38.91
C GLY A 253 -20.56 -12.45 -39.86
N GLU A 254 -19.74 -11.42 -40.04
CA GLU A 254 -18.50 -11.49 -40.81
C GLU A 254 -17.52 -12.50 -40.21
N MET A 255 -17.27 -12.41 -38.90
CA MET A 255 -16.38 -13.33 -38.18
C MET A 255 -16.83 -14.79 -38.37
N LYS A 256 -18.13 -15.08 -38.23
CA LYS A 256 -18.66 -16.44 -38.45
C LYS A 256 -18.49 -16.93 -39.89
N ARG A 257 -18.41 -16.03 -40.88
CA ARG A 257 -18.19 -16.40 -42.30
C ARG A 257 -16.72 -16.55 -42.66
N SER A 258 -15.84 -15.72 -42.09
CA SER A 258 -14.45 -15.58 -42.54
C SER A 258 -13.45 -16.30 -41.63
N THR A 259 -13.77 -16.54 -40.36
CA THR A 259 -12.84 -17.17 -39.42
C THR A 259 -12.57 -18.62 -39.82
N THR A 260 -11.29 -18.97 -39.92
CA THR A 260 -10.79 -20.34 -40.16
C THR A 260 -9.92 -20.84 -39.01
N HIS A 261 -9.29 -19.93 -38.28
CA HIS A 261 -8.27 -20.19 -37.26
C HIS A 261 -8.51 -19.27 -36.06
N VAL A 262 -8.47 -19.82 -34.85
CA VAL A 262 -8.58 -19.06 -33.59
C VAL A 262 -7.42 -19.43 -32.69
N ILE A 263 -6.63 -18.44 -32.27
CA ILE A 263 -5.59 -18.59 -31.26
C ILE A 263 -6.10 -17.94 -29.97
N HIS A 264 -6.54 -18.75 -29.02
CA HIS A 264 -7.00 -18.29 -27.71
C HIS A 264 -5.82 -18.22 -26.75
N ASN A 265 -5.21 -17.04 -26.68
CA ASN A 265 -4.07 -16.75 -25.79
C ASN A 265 -4.44 -15.93 -24.55
N ALA A 266 -5.62 -15.31 -24.53
CA ALA A 266 -5.98 -14.33 -23.50
C ALA A 266 -6.32 -15.01 -22.16
N TRP A 267 -5.56 -14.72 -21.11
CA TRP A 267 -5.84 -15.19 -19.75
C TRP A 267 -5.20 -14.28 -18.71
N ASN A 268 -5.81 -14.19 -17.53
CA ASN A 268 -5.20 -13.49 -16.41
C ASN A 268 -4.08 -14.36 -15.80
N LEU A 269 -2.86 -13.83 -15.65
CA LEU A 269 -1.72 -14.56 -15.10
C LEU A 269 -1.43 -14.08 -13.68
N ASP A 270 -2.03 -14.75 -12.69
CA ASP A 270 -1.78 -14.46 -11.28
C ASP A 270 -1.86 -15.75 -10.45
N PHE A 271 -0.73 -16.14 -9.86
CA PHE A 271 -0.62 -17.38 -9.11
C PHE A 271 -1.22 -17.30 -7.70
N ASN A 272 -1.53 -16.11 -7.19
CA ASN A 272 -2.10 -15.90 -5.85
C ASN A 272 -3.63 -15.94 -5.85
N LEU A 273 -4.27 -15.80 -7.01
CA LEU A 273 -5.72 -15.81 -7.10
C LEU A 273 -6.29 -17.23 -6.97
N SER A 274 -7.41 -17.33 -6.24
CA SER A 274 -8.22 -18.54 -6.19
C SER A 274 -8.90 -18.83 -7.54
N ILE A 275 -9.32 -20.07 -7.77
CA ILE A 275 -9.96 -20.49 -9.03
C ILE A 275 -11.22 -19.67 -9.38
N SER A 276 -12.01 -19.24 -8.39
CA SER A 276 -13.24 -18.46 -8.62
C SER A 276 -12.96 -17.09 -9.26
N SER A 277 -11.76 -16.54 -9.06
CA SER A 277 -11.35 -15.30 -9.70
C SER A 277 -11.25 -15.40 -11.23
N PHE A 278 -11.13 -16.63 -11.77
CA PHE A 278 -11.00 -16.93 -13.20
C PHE A 278 -12.30 -17.37 -13.88
N GLU A 279 -13.44 -17.31 -13.19
CA GLU A 279 -14.74 -17.72 -13.74
C GLU A 279 -15.07 -16.99 -15.05
N SER A 280 -14.74 -15.70 -15.15
CA SER A 280 -14.93 -14.92 -16.38
C SER A 280 -14.07 -15.41 -17.55
N ASN A 281 -12.81 -15.80 -17.29
CA ASN A 281 -11.93 -16.37 -18.32
C ASN A 281 -12.48 -17.73 -18.82
N ILE A 282 -13.02 -18.52 -17.92
CA ILE A 282 -13.66 -19.81 -18.20
C ILE A 282 -14.94 -19.61 -19.03
N ALA A 283 -15.83 -18.72 -18.60
CA ALA A 283 -17.06 -18.40 -19.32
C ALA A 283 -16.81 -17.83 -20.72
N TYR A 284 -15.78 -16.98 -20.85
CA TYR A 284 -15.35 -16.46 -22.15
C TYR A 284 -14.88 -17.57 -23.08
N THR A 285 -14.08 -18.51 -22.57
CA THR A 285 -13.58 -19.65 -23.35
C THR A 285 -14.75 -20.50 -23.86
N ARG A 286 -15.76 -20.73 -23.02
CA ARG A 286 -16.98 -21.42 -23.46
C ARG A 286 -17.69 -20.68 -24.58
N THR A 287 -17.88 -19.37 -24.43
CA THR A 287 -18.54 -18.53 -25.44
C THR A 287 -17.79 -18.55 -26.77
N LEU A 288 -16.45 -18.50 -26.73
CA LEU A 288 -15.62 -18.57 -27.92
C LEU A 288 -15.77 -19.92 -28.64
N LEU A 289 -15.86 -21.03 -27.91
CA LEU A 289 -16.13 -22.36 -28.47
C LEU A 289 -17.50 -22.42 -29.14
N ASP A 290 -18.53 -21.84 -28.52
CA ASP A 290 -19.87 -21.76 -29.10
C ASP A 290 -19.89 -20.96 -30.41
N ILE A 291 -19.14 -19.86 -30.46
CA ILE A 291 -18.99 -19.08 -31.69
C ILE A 291 -18.29 -19.89 -32.77
N CYS A 292 -17.17 -20.53 -32.45
CA CYS A 292 -16.42 -21.37 -33.39
C CYS A 292 -17.27 -22.50 -33.96
N ALA A 293 -18.11 -23.13 -33.12
CA ALA A 293 -19.03 -24.19 -33.54
C ALA A 293 -20.14 -23.70 -34.49
N THR A 294 -20.43 -22.39 -34.52
CA THR A 294 -21.43 -21.78 -35.41
C THR A 294 -20.82 -21.09 -36.64
N CYS A 295 -19.51 -21.17 -36.82
CA CYS A 295 -18.85 -20.64 -38.01
C CYS A 295 -19.17 -21.49 -39.25
N GLN A 296 -19.15 -20.86 -40.42
CA GLN A 296 -19.41 -21.55 -41.69
C GLN A 296 -18.23 -22.42 -42.12
N ASN A 297 -17.00 -22.02 -41.77
CA ASN A 297 -15.81 -22.82 -41.98
C ASN A 297 -15.59 -23.76 -40.79
N ALA A 298 -14.92 -24.88 -41.03
CA ALA A 298 -14.38 -25.70 -39.96
C ALA A 298 -13.24 -24.92 -39.26
N VAL A 299 -13.54 -24.31 -38.12
CA VAL A 299 -12.57 -23.51 -37.37
C VAL A 299 -11.62 -24.43 -36.62
N ARG A 300 -10.32 -24.21 -36.78
CA ARG A 300 -9.31 -24.77 -35.89
C ARG A 300 -9.05 -23.81 -34.73
N LEU A 301 -9.16 -24.31 -33.51
CA LEU A 301 -8.91 -23.56 -32.29
C LEU A 301 -7.65 -24.07 -31.60
N LEU A 302 -6.74 -23.16 -31.24
CA LEU A 302 -5.59 -23.45 -30.40
C LEU A 302 -5.69 -22.65 -29.11
N PHE A 303 -5.52 -23.34 -27.99
CA PHE A 303 -5.54 -22.75 -26.66
C PHE A 303 -4.15 -22.79 -26.04
N THR A 304 -3.70 -21.65 -25.50
CA THR A 304 -2.47 -21.60 -24.71
C THR A 304 -2.79 -21.96 -23.25
N SER A 305 -2.59 -23.23 -22.92
CA SER A 305 -2.63 -23.75 -21.56
C SER A 305 -1.24 -23.64 -20.90
N SER A 306 -1.09 -24.23 -19.72
CA SER A 306 0.15 -24.21 -18.94
C SER A 306 0.53 -25.61 -18.49
N VAL A 307 1.83 -25.88 -18.36
CA VAL A 307 2.32 -27.08 -17.68
C VAL A 307 1.83 -27.18 -16.22
N GLY A 308 1.47 -26.06 -15.59
CA GLY A 308 0.86 -26.05 -14.27
C GLY A 308 -0.49 -26.80 -14.20
N SER A 309 -1.20 -26.94 -15.33
CA SER A 309 -2.44 -27.73 -15.42
C SER A 309 -2.26 -29.21 -15.06
N VAL A 310 -1.02 -29.70 -15.06
CA VAL A 310 -0.62 -31.07 -14.74
C VAL A 310 0.49 -31.09 -13.68
N GLY A 311 0.56 -30.04 -12.85
CA GLY A 311 1.64 -29.85 -11.86
C GLY A 311 1.77 -30.97 -10.82
N ASN A 312 0.70 -31.74 -10.57
CA ASN A 312 0.67 -32.89 -9.67
C ASN A 312 0.84 -34.25 -10.39
N TRP A 313 1.41 -34.26 -11.59
CA TRP A 313 1.71 -35.52 -12.28
C TRP A 313 2.68 -36.38 -11.47
N ASP A 314 2.36 -37.67 -11.33
CA ASP A 314 3.23 -38.63 -10.65
C ASP A 314 4.46 -38.94 -11.52
N VAL A 315 5.58 -38.31 -11.17
CA VAL A 315 6.86 -38.46 -11.87
C VAL A 315 7.37 -39.90 -11.89
N ALA A 316 6.92 -40.77 -10.96
CA ALA A 316 7.28 -42.19 -10.98
C ALA A 316 6.70 -42.93 -12.21
N LYS A 317 5.67 -42.36 -12.85
CA LYS A 317 5.08 -42.87 -14.10
C LYS A 317 5.80 -42.40 -15.36
N GLY A 318 6.88 -41.63 -15.20
CA GLY A 318 7.67 -41.09 -16.31
C GLY A 318 7.26 -39.67 -16.70
N LYS A 319 7.68 -39.24 -17.90
CA LYS A 319 7.39 -37.90 -18.43
C LYS A 319 5.89 -37.70 -18.60
N VAL A 320 5.43 -36.46 -18.41
CA VAL A 320 4.04 -36.08 -18.65
C VAL A 320 3.66 -36.41 -20.10
N PRO A 321 2.63 -37.23 -20.34
CA PRO A 321 2.23 -37.56 -21.70
C PRO A 321 1.55 -36.36 -22.38
N GLU A 322 1.73 -36.27 -23.70
CA GLU A 322 1.03 -35.31 -24.57
C GLU A 322 -0.38 -35.81 -24.92
N GLU A 323 -1.11 -36.23 -23.89
CA GLU A 323 -2.47 -36.73 -24.00
C GLU A 323 -3.38 -36.11 -22.93
N MET A 324 -4.67 -36.35 -23.09
CA MET A 324 -5.70 -35.88 -22.17
C MET A 324 -5.74 -36.74 -20.91
N LEU A 325 -5.51 -36.10 -19.76
CA LEU A 325 -5.57 -36.76 -18.46
C LEU A 325 -6.98 -36.69 -17.90
N GLN A 326 -7.57 -37.85 -17.61
CA GLN A 326 -8.94 -37.95 -17.08
C GLN A 326 -9.03 -37.62 -15.58
N ASN A 327 -7.99 -37.96 -14.81
CA ASN A 327 -7.94 -37.76 -13.35
C ASN A 327 -6.79 -36.84 -12.97
N ILE A 328 -7.00 -35.54 -13.07
CA ILE A 328 -6.01 -34.54 -12.65
C ILE A 328 -6.22 -34.23 -11.17
N ASN A 329 -5.17 -34.41 -10.37
CA ASN A 329 -5.18 -34.00 -8.97
C ASN A 329 -4.88 -32.51 -8.86
N PHE A 330 -5.80 -31.73 -8.28
CA PHE A 330 -5.62 -30.30 -8.06
C PHE A 330 -5.25 -29.93 -6.61
N ASP A 331 -5.04 -30.92 -5.74
CA ASP A 331 -4.65 -30.67 -4.34
C ASP A 331 -3.33 -29.89 -4.27
N GLY A 332 -3.34 -28.71 -3.65
CA GLY A 332 -2.16 -27.85 -3.55
C GLY A 332 -1.75 -27.13 -4.84
N VAL A 333 -2.54 -27.22 -5.93
CA VAL A 333 -2.30 -26.50 -7.18
C VAL A 333 -2.86 -25.08 -7.07
N SER A 334 -2.16 -24.09 -7.63
CA SER A 334 -2.62 -22.70 -7.64
C SER A 334 -3.92 -22.51 -8.45
N GLY A 335 -4.71 -21.49 -8.11
CA GLY A 335 -5.97 -21.21 -8.80
C GLY A 335 -5.78 -20.92 -10.29
N TYR A 336 -4.69 -20.25 -10.68
CA TYR A 336 -4.31 -20.09 -12.08
C TYR A 336 -4.13 -21.43 -12.80
N SER A 337 -3.29 -22.32 -12.25
CA SER A 337 -2.98 -23.61 -12.84
C SER A 337 -4.22 -24.50 -12.97
N ALA A 338 -5.07 -24.51 -11.93
CA ALA A 338 -6.35 -25.20 -11.96
C ALA A 338 -7.31 -24.60 -13.02
N SER A 339 -7.35 -23.27 -13.15
CA SER A 339 -8.19 -22.61 -14.18
C SER A 339 -7.75 -22.94 -15.62
N LYS A 340 -6.45 -23.12 -15.84
CA LYS A 340 -5.87 -23.50 -17.14
C LYS A 340 -6.05 -24.97 -17.47
N ALA A 341 -6.41 -25.80 -16.49
CA ALA A 341 -6.76 -27.21 -16.69
C ALA A 341 -8.17 -27.43 -17.28
N ILE A 342 -8.83 -26.35 -17.71
CA ILE A 342 -10.05 -26.38 -18.54
C ILE A 342 -9.85 -27.05 -19.92
N VAL A 343 -8.65 -27.56 -20.21
CA VAL A 343 -8.33 -28.44 -21.34
C VAL A 343 -9.38 -29.54 -21.53
N GLN A 344 -9.97 -30.06 -20.45
CA GLN A 344 -11.05 -31.05 -20.51
C GLN A 344 -12.31 -30.54 -21.25
N VAL A 345 -12.65 -29.25 -21.15
CA VAL A 345 -13.76 -28.63 -21.91
C VAL A 345 -13.43 -28.53 -23.40
N LEU A 346 -12.15 -28.36 -23.75
CA LEU A 346 -11.69 -28.40 -25.14
C LEU A 346 -11.74 -29.83 -25.71
N SER A 347 -11.43 -30.85 -24.91
CA SER A 347 -11.63 -32.26 -25.28
C SER A 347 -13.07 -32.55 -25.67
N LEU A 348 -14.02 -32.10 -24.84
CA LEU A 348 -15.45 -32.28 -25.10
C LEU A 348 -15.87 -31.56 -26.39
N ALA A 349 -15.23 -30.43 -26.73
CA ALA A 349 -15.46 -29.76 -28.01
C ALA A 349 -14.87 -30.56 -29.19
N SER A 350 -13.70 -31.18 -29.02
CA SER A 350 -13.08 -32.11 -29.99
C SER A 350 -13.99 -33.31 -30.28
N GLU A 351 -14.53 -33.95 -29.24
CA GLU A 351 -15.50 -35.06 -29.38
C GLU A 351 -16.78 -34.66 -30.12
N LYS A 352 -17.14 -33.37 -30.09
CA LYS A 352 -18.29 -32.79 -30.80
C LYS A 352 -17.95 -32.28 -32.20
N GLY A 353 -16.72 -32.48 -32.67
CA GLY A 353 -16.28 -32.20 -34.04
C GLY A 353 -15.53 -30.88 -34.24
N LEU A 354 -15.19 -30.13 -33.18
CA LEU A 354 -14.35 -28.93 -33.29
C LEU A 354 -12.87 -29.29 -33.18
N ALA A 355 -12.06 -28.99 -34.20
CA ALA A 355 -10.62 -29.22 -34.16
C ALA A 355 -9.94 -28.30 -33.14
N ALA A 356 -9.64 -28.83 -31.94
CA ALA A 356 -9.05 -28.08 -30.83
C ALA A 356 -7.69 -28.66 -30.40
N THR A 357 -6.68 -27.81 -30.25
CA THR A 357 -5.35 -28.19 -29.73
C THR A 357 -5.01 -27.34 -28.51
N SER A 358 -4.55 -27.98 -27.44
CA SER A 358 -4.09 -27.31 -26.22
C SER A 358 -2.57 -27.39 -26.11
N LEU A 359 -1.90 -26.23 -26.03
CA LEU A 359 -0.47 -26.16 -25.78
C LEU A 359 -0.24 -25.96 -24.28
N ARG A 360 0.33 -26.94 -23.58
CA ARG A 360 0.80 -26.79 -22.20
C ARG A 360 2.18 -26.12 -22.23
N ILE A 361 2.19 -24.79 -22.14
CA ILE A 361 3.42 -24.02 -22.27
C ILE A 361 4.14 -23.94 -20.91
N GLY A 362 5.45 -24.17 -20.92
CA GLY A 362 6.34 -23.97 -19.78
C GLY A 362 6.67 -22.50 -19.53
N GLN A 363 7.77 -22.25 -18.83
CA GLN A 363 8.28 -20.88 -18.67
C GLN A 363 8.77 -20.35 -20.03
N ILE A 364 8.28 -19.16 -20.39
CA ILE A 364 8.70 -18.43 -21.59
C ILE A 364 9.84 -17.48 -21.20
N SER A 365 10.87 -17.43 -22.05
CA SER A 365 11.99 -16.51 -21.94
C SER A 365 12.01 -15.48 -23.08
N GLY A 366 12.91 -14.50 -22.97
CA GLY A 366 13.03 -13.39 -23.91
C GLY A 366 13.28 -13.82 -25.35
N ALA A 367 12.93 -12.96 -26.31
CA ALA A 367 13.05 -13.27 -27.73
C ALA A 367 14.52 -13.35 -28.19
N SER A 368 14.85 -14.36 -29.00
CA SER A 368 16.22 -14.63 -29.46
C SER A 368 16.89 -13.45 -30.17
N LYS A 369 16.14 -12.70 -30.98
CA LYS A 369 16.66 -11.60 -31.81
C LYS A 369 16.58 -10.24 -31.14
N SER A 370 15.46 -9.94 -30.48
CA SER A 370 15.23 -8.61 -29.92
C SER A 370 15.78 -8.46 -28.51
N GLY A 371 15.92 -9.57 -27.78
CA GLY A 371 16.22 -9.60 -26.34
C GLY A 371 15.04 -9.14 -25.48
N SER A 372 13.86 -8.93 -26.08
CA SER A 372 12.70 -8.41 -25.36
C SER A 372 12.19 -9.45 -24.36
N TRP A 373 12.33 -9.14 -23.08
CA TRP A 373 11.80 -9.89 -21.94
C TRP A 373 11.19 -8.88 -20.96
N ALA A 374 9.98 -9.14 -20.46
CA ALA A 374 9.37 -8.33 -19.42
C ALA A 374 10.25 -8.32 -18.16
N VAL A 375 10.74 -7.14 -17.76
CA VAL A 375 11.61 -6.96 -16.58
C VAL A 375 10.89 -7.21 -15.25
N SER A 376 9.56 -7.23 -15.29
CA SER A 376 8.70 -7.60 -14.16
C SER A 376 8.60 -9.12 -13.92
N ASP A 377 9.15 -9.94 -14.82
CA ASP A 377 9.18 -11.39 -14.63
C ASP A 377 10.25 -11.77 -13.60
N TRP A 378 9.95 -12.80 -12.80
CA TRP A 378 10.78 -13.21 -11.67
C TRP A 378 12.26 -13.53 -12.03
N VAL A 379 12.54 -14.01 -13.25
CA VAL A 379 13.91 -14.32 -13.70
C VAL A 379 14.73 -13.05 -13.98
N PRO A 380 14.29 -12.12 -14.85
CA PRO A 380 14.90 -10.79 -14.96
C PRO A 380 15.11 -10.09 -13.60
N ILE A 381 14.13 -10.19 -12.70
CA ILE A 381 14.23 -9.64 -11.34
C ILE A 381 15.46 -10.23 -10.60
N ILE A 382 15.62 -11.56 -10.58
CA ILE A 382 16.79 -12.21 -9.96
C ILE A 382 18.09 -11.74 -10.60
N VAL A 383 18.17 -11.64 -11.93
CA VAL A 383 19.41 -11.23 -12.61
C VAL A 383 19.77 -9.79 -12.29
N ILE A 384 18.80 -8.87 -12.34
CA ILE A 384 18.99 -7.46 -11.97
C ILE A 384 19.46 -7.37 -10.50
N SER A 385 18.80 -8.14 -9.62
CA SER A 385 19.15 -8.22 -8.20
C SER A 385 20.59 -8.68 -8.01
N SER A 386 20.98 -9.73 -8.71
CA SER A 386 22.30 -10.34 -8.63
C SER A 386 23.43 -9.42 -9.07
N VAL A 387 23.21 -8.64 -10.14
CA VAL A 387 24.18 -7.63 -10.61
C VAL A 387 24.44 -6.60 -9.51
N LYS A 388 23.41 -6.19 -8.78
CA LYS A 388 23.55 -5.25 -7.67
C LYS A 388 24.18 -5.89 -6.43
N LEU A 389 23.79 -7.11 -6.10
CA LEU A 389 24.32 -7.91 -4.99
C LEU A 389 25.78 -8.35 -5.18
N LYS A 390 26.28 -8.22 -6.42
CA LYS A 390 27.57 -8.74 -6.87
C LYS A 390 27.70 -10.25 -6.64
N CYS A 391 26.61 -10.99 -6.80
CA CYS A 391 26.57 -12.45 -6.75
C CYS A 391 25.29 -13.03 -7.35
N LEU A 392 25.41 -14.19 -8.00
CA LEU A 392 24.28 -14.97 -8.53
C LEU A 392 23.89 -16.10 -7.55
N PRO A 393 22.61 -16.48 -7.44
CA PRO A 393 22.21 -17.62 -6.64
C PRO A 393 22.53 -18.95 -7.36
N ALA A 394 22.89 -19.98 -6.61
CA ALA A 394 22.86 -21.37 -7.04
C ALA A 394 21.46 -21.92 -6.75
N LEU A 395 20.73 -22.28 -7.80
CA LEU A 395 19.41 -22.92 -7.69
C LEU A 395 19.54 -24.40 -8.06
N ASP A 396 18.74 -25.23 -7.41
CA ASP A 396 18.67 -26.66 -7.69
C ASP A 396 17.60 -26.96 -8.76
N GLY A 397 17.83 -28.02 -9.53
CA GLY A 397 16.90 -28.50 -10.57
C GLY A 397 17.25 -28.04 -11.98
N ASP A 398 16.37 -28.41 -12.92
CA ASP A 398 16.58 -28.19 -14.34
C ASP A 398 15.67 -27.08 -14.90
N VAL A 399 16.22 -26.37 -15.88
CA VAL A 399 15.60 -25.27 -16.61
C VAL A 399 15.19 -25.77 -17.99
N ALA A 400 13.88 -25.81 -18.24
CA ALA A 400 13.29 -26.25 -19.51
C ALA A 400 12.57 -25.11 -20.25
N TRP A 401 13.19 -23.92 -20.30
CA TRP A 401 12.55 -22.70 -20.81
C TRP A 401 12.50 -22.62 -22.33
N MET A 402 11.45 -22.00 -22.84
CA MET A 402 11.24 -21.79 -24.28
C MET A 402 11.33 -20.31 -24.63
N LEU A 403 12.09 -19.97 -25.67
CA LEU A 403 12.16 -18.61 -26.20
C LEU A 403 10.80 -18.22 -26.79
N VAL A 404 10.33 -16.99 -26.54
CA VAL A 404 9.00 -16.53 -27.00
C VAL A 404 8.82 -16.64 -28.52
N ASP A 405 9.86 -16.38 -29.30
CA ASP A 405 9.81 -16.53 -30.76
C ASP A 405 9.69 -17.99 -31.20
N THR A 406 10.35 -18.92 -30.50
CA THR A 406 10.17 -20.36 -30.73
C THR A 406 8.74 -20.78 -30.38
N VAL A 407 8.18 -20.31 -29.27
CA VAL A 407 6.78 -20.59 -28.91
C VAL A 407 5.81 -20.06 -29.97
N CYS A 408 6.04 -18.84 -30.49
CA CYS A 408 5.22 -18.27 -31.56
C CYS A 408 5.32 -19.09 -32.87
N HIS A 409 6.52 -19.57 -33.24
CA HIS A 409 6.67 -20.47 -34.38
C HIS A 409 5.96 -21.80 -34.15
N THR A 410 6.10 -22.42 -32.97
CA THR A 410 5.36 -23.65 -32.62
C THR A 410 3.85 -23.45 -32.73
N ILE A 411 3.31 -22.35 -32.21
CA ILE A 411 1.87 -22.03 -32.35
C ILE A 411 1.48 -21.95 -33.82
N THR A 412 2.29 -21.29 -34.65
CA THR A 412 2.02 -21.13 -36.08
C THR A 412 2.07 -22.47 -36.81
N ASP A 413 3.09 -23.28 -36.56
CA ASP A 413 3.26 -24.61 -37.16
C ASP A 413 2.11 -25.55 -36.75
N MET A 414 1.72 -25.55 -35.47
CA MET A 414 0.60 -26.34 -34.97
C MET A 414 -0.75 -25.91 -35.55
N MET A 415 -0.92 -24.61 -35.80
CA MET A 415 -2.13 -24.09 -36.43
C MET A 415 -2.23 -24.50 -37.90
N LEU A 416 -1.10 -24.55 -38.61
CA LEU A 416 -1.04 -24.80 -40.05
C LEU A 416 -0.82 -26.27 -40.43
N SER A 417 -0.45 -27.15 -39.49
CA SER A 417 -0.16 -28.57 -39.76
C SER A 417 -1.41 -29.43 -39.96
N GLU A 418 -1.37 -30.43 -40.84
CA GLU A 418 -2.46 -31.40 -40.97
C GLU A 418 -2.37 -32.45 -39.84
N GLY A 419 -3.44 -32.64 -39.06
CA GLY A 419 -3.51 -33.68 -38.02
C GLY A 419 -2.84 -33.34 -36.68
N SER A 420 -2.97 -32.09 -36.20
CA SER A 420 -2.40 -31.68 -34.90
C SER A 420 -2.93 -32.50 -33.73
N PRO A 421 -2.07 -32.87 -32.76
CA PRO A 421 -2.48 -33.56 -31.55
C PRO A 421 -3.42 -32.70 -30.69
N GLU A 422 -4.20 -33.34 -29.83
CA GLU A 422 -5.12 -32.65 -28.91
C GLU A 422 -4.35 -31.85 -27.84
N VAL A 423 -3.18 -32.34 -27.43
CA VAL A 423 -2.32 -31.72 -26.43
C VAL A 423 -0.87 -31.76 -26.88
N VAL A 424 -0.13 -30.69 -26.61
CA VAL A 424 1.33 -30.62 -26.80
C VAL A 424 1.97 -29.99 -25.57
N ASN A 425 3.07 -30.56 -25.08
CA ASN A 425 3.88 -30.00 -24.01
C ASN A 425 4.96 -29.10 -24.63
N VAL A 426 4.77 -27.79 -24.56
CA VAL A 426 5.70 -26.80 -25.13
C VAL A 426 6.72 -26.40 -24.06
N VAL A 427 7.71 -27.27 -23.88
CA VAL A 427 8.85 -27.13 -22.98
C VAL A 427 10.14 -27.48 -23.71
N HIS A 428 11.29 -27.01 -23.22
CA HIS A 428 12.56 -27.33 -23.86
C HIS A 428 12.86 -28.84 -23.75
N PRO A 429 13.14 -29.56 -24.85
CA PRO A 429 13.34 -31.01 -24.83
C PRO A 429 14.65 -31.44 -24.15
N HIS A 430 15.59 -30.51 -23.99
CA HIS A 430 16.88 -30.70 -23.34
C HIS A 430 17.02 -29.72 -22.17
N PRO A 431 16.43 -30.01 -21.00
CA PRO A 431 16.59 -29.16 -19.83
C PRO A 431 18.06 -29.03 -19.44
N VAL A 432 18.46 -27.86 -18.94
CA VAL A 432 19.81 -27.58 -18.46
C VAL A 432 19.79 -27.31 -16.96
N PRO A 433 20.82 -27.70 -16.19
CA PRO A 433 20.89 -27.35 -14.77
C PRO A 433 20.86 -25.83 -14.58
N TRP A 434 20.19 -25.38 -13.52
CA TRP A 434 20.13 -23.96 -13.15
C TRP A 434 21.50 -23.27 -13.09
N ASN A 435 22.51 -23.97 -12.58
CA ASN A 435 23.87 -23.43 -12.46
C ASN A 435 24.50 -23.17 -13.84
N GLU A 436 24.21 -23.99 -14.85
CA GLU A 436 24.68 -23.74 -16.23
C GLU A 436 23.96 -22.53 -16.84
N MET A 437 22.66 -22.36 -16.56
CA MET A 437 21.90 -21.17 -16.99
C MET A 437 22.47 -19.89 -16.39
N PHE A 438 22.75 -19.87 -15.08
CA PHE A 438 23.36 -18.69 -14.45
C PHE A 438 24.79 -18.46 -14.89
N GLU A 439 25.55 -19.50 -15.20
CA GLU A 439 26.88 -19.35 -15.78
C GLU A 439 26.80 -18.70 -17.17
N GLY A 440 25.85 -19.10 -18.01
CA GLY A 440 25.60 -18.45 -19.29
C GLY A 440 25.17 -16.97 -19.14
N ILE A 441 24.35 -16.65 -18.14
CA ILE A 441 24.05 -15.25 -17.78
C ILE A 441 25.33 -14.52 -17.36
N ASN A 442 26.16 -15.15 -16.54
CA ASN A 442 27.40 -14.59 -16.02
C ASN A 442 28.42 -14.25 -17.12
N GLU A 443 28.47 -15.07 -18.18
CA GLU A 443 29.28 -14.80 -19.38
C GLU A 443 28.77 -13.60 -20.19
N ALA A 444 27.45 -13.36 -20.18
CA ALA A 444 26.83 -12.23 -20.87
C ALA A 444 26.92 -10.91 -20.07
N LEU A 445 27.24 -10.96 -18.78
CA LEU A 445 27.44 -9.76 -17.95
C LEU A 445 28.79 -9.10 -18.25
N SER A 446 28.84 -7.77 -18.09
CA SER A 446 30.10 -7.01 -18.24
C SER A 446 31.14 -7.32 -17.16
N GLU A 447 30.70 -7.83 -16.01
CA GLU A 447 31.54 -8.25 -14.89
C GLU A 447 31.07 -9.62 -14.41
N ARG A 448 32.00 -10.57 -14.27
CA ARG A 448 31.68 -11.91 -13.73
C ARG A 448 31.39 -11.83 -12.24
N LEU A 449 30.30 -12.47 -11.83
CA LEU A 449 29.81 -12.51 -10.46
C LEU A 449 30.02 -13.91 -9.86
N PRO A 450 30.35 -14.02 -8.56
CA PRO A 450 30.39 -15.30 -7.86
C PRO A 450 28.99 -15.90 -7.73
N ILE A 451 28.86 -17.20 -8.03
CA ILE A 451 27.66 -17.99 -7.74
C ILE A 451 27.75 -18.49 -6.30
N ILE A 452 26.72 -18.24 -5.49
CA ILE A 452 26.67 -18.60 -4.06
C ILE A 452 25.40 -19.39 -3.76
N PRO A 453 25.35 -20.21 -2.69
CA PRO A 453 24.13 -20.94 -2.31
C PRO A 453 22.90 -20.03 -2.22
N PHE A 454 21.73 -20.52 -2.69
CA PHE A 454 20.49 -19.71 -2.71
C PHE A 454 20.18 -19.06 -1.37
N HIS A 455 20.28 -19.78 -0.25
CA HIS A 455 20.04 -19.21 1.08
C HIS A 455 20.98 -18.05 1.39
N GLY A 456 22.25 -18.13 0.99
CA GLY A 456 23.23 -17.06 1.17
C GLY A 456 22.95 -15.87 0.26
N TRP A 457 22.46 -16.10 -0.95
CA TRP A 457 21.99 -15.05 -1.84
C TRP A 457 20.73 -14.37 -1.30
N LEU A 458 19.76 -15.15 -0.85
CA LEU A 458 18.52 -14.67 -0.24
C LEU A 458 18.81 -13.87 1.03
N SER A 459 19.68 -14.35 1.93
CA SER A 459 20.09 -13.58 3.11
C SER A 459 20.78 -12.26 2.73
N LYS A 460 21.46 -12.18 1.59
CA LYS A 460 22.00 -10.90 1.09
C LYS A 460 20.90 -10.00 0.53
N VAL A 461 19.92 -10.55 -0.19
CA VAL A 461 18.71 -9.81 -0.61
C VAL A 461 17.98 -9.28 0.61
N GLU A 462 17.74 -10.12 1.61
CA GLU A 462 17.08 -9.79 2.87
C GLU A 462 17.90 -8.78 3.68
N ALA A 463 19.22 -8.90 3.76
CA ALA A 463 20.07 -7.93 4.43
C ALA A 463 20.04 -6.57 3.71
N LEU A 464 20.01 -6.58 2.37
CA LEU A 464 19.82 -5.38 1.57
C LEU A 464 18.40 -4.82 1.72
N SER A 465 17.37 -5.64 1.88
CA SER A 465 15.99 -5.22 2.09
C SER A 465 15.75 -4.70 3.51
N THR A 466 16.45 -5.25 4.51
CA THR A 466 16.37 -4.88 5.93
C THR A 466 16.86 -3.44 6.16
N ASN A 467 17.77 -2.96 5.29
CA ASN A 467 18.26 -1.59 5.24
C ASN A 467 17.97 -0.90 3.89
N ALA A 468 17.04 -1.43 3.09
CA ALA A 468 16.81 -0.90 1.75
C ALA A 468 16.18 0.47 1.84
N THR A 469 16.87 1.45 1.25
CA THR A 469 16.21 2.66 0.79
C THR A 469 15.40 2.30 -0.45
N ALA A 470 14.29 3.00 -0.63
CA ALA A 470 13.64 3.32 -1.91
C ALA A 470 14.45 3.08 -3.20
N ILE A 471 15.70 3.55 -3.23
CA ILE A 471 16.63 3.48 -4.37
C ILE A 471 17.20 2.07 -4.57
N ILE A 472 17.53 1.35 -3.49
CA ILE A 472 18.08 0.00 -3.54
C ILE A 472 17.04 -0.99 -4.07
N LEU A 473 15.76 -0.82 -3.71
CA LEU A 473 14.67 -1.65 -4.23
C LEU A 473 14.38 -1.40 -5.72
N ASN A 474 14.47 -0.15 -6.18
CA ASN A 474 14.38 0.20 -7.61
C ASN A 474 15.57 -0.34 -8.42
N GLU A 475 16.76 -0.45 -7.83
CA GLU A 475 17.98 -0.94 -8.50
C GLU A 475 18.16 -2.46 -8.45
N VAL A 476 17.54 -3.15 -7.49
CA VAL A 476 17.64 -4.61 -7.29
C VAL A 476 16.53 -5.36 -8.03
N CYS A 477 15.29 -4.84 -8.07
CA CYS A 477 14.16 -5.64 -8.53
C CYS A 477 13.62 -5.32 -9.93
N GLY A 478 14.15 -4.37 -10.70
CA GLY A 478 13.50 -3.94 -11.95
C GLY A 478 12.04 -3.48 -11.77
N MET A 479 11.60 -3.35 -10.52
CA MET A 479 10.36 -2.73 -10.10
C MET A 479 10.62 -1.23 -10.21
N ALA A 480 10.07 -0.62 -11.24
CA ALA A 480 9.76 0.79 -11.11
C ALA A 480 8.77 0.91 -9.94
N ASP A 481 9.21 1.65 -8.92
CA ASP A 481 8.40 2.31 -7.90
C ASP A 481 8.27 1.62 -6.53
N SER A 482 9.37 1.58 -5.79
CA SER A 482 9.28 1.72 -4.32
C SER A 482 10.12 2.89 -3.79
N SER A 483 10.38 3.91 -4.61
CA SER A 483 11.30 5.01 -4.30
C SER A 483 10.83 6.00 -3.21
N LEU A 484 9.96 5.61 -2.27
CA LEU A 484 9.51 6.49 -1.19
C LEU A 484 9.64 5.97 0.25
N ASN A 485 10.03 4.72 0.51
CA ASN A 485 10.06 4.23 1.90
C ASN A 485 11.48 4.20 2.48
N SER A 486 12.02 5.36 2.88
CA SER A 486 13.01 5.38 3.96
C SER A 486 12.28 5.12 5.28
N THR A 487 12.31 3.87 5.76
CA THR A 487 11.77 3.53 7.09
C THR A 487 12.71 4.11 8.13
N ASN A 488 12.38 5.29 8.66
CA ASN A 488 13.18 5.93 9.69
C ASN A 488 13.19 5.10 10.97
N PHE A 489 14.23 5.24 11.78
CA PHE A 489 14.31 4.68 13.14
C PHE A 489 13.04 5.02 13.94
N PHE A 490 12.49 4.10 14.75
CA PHE A 490 11.12 4.13 15.34
C PHE A 490 9.95 3.83 14.40
N SER A 491 10.14 3.82 13.09
CA SER A 491 9.11 3.47 12.10
C SER A 491 9.16 1.98 11.75
N GLY A 492 8.19 1.51 10.96
CA GLY A 492 8.13 0.11 10.55
C GLY A 492 7.74 -0.80 11.70
N SER A 493 6.55 -0.58 12.28
CA SER A 493 6.08 -1.38 13.41
C SER A 493 6.16 -2.87 13.07
N PRO A 494 6.89 -3.68 13.87
CA PRO A 494 7.00 -5.12 13.64
C PRO A 494 5.76 -5.88 14.12
N LEU A 495 4.79 -5.17 14.71
CA LEU A 495 3.59 -5.77 15.29
C LEU A 495 2.42 -5.55 14.34
N ASN A 496 1.71 -6.63 14.01
CA ASN A 496 0.36 -6.52 13.51
C ASN A 496 -0.52 -5.97 14.65
N ARG A 497 -1.03 -4.75 14.50
CA ARG A 497 -1.74 -4.04 15.57
C ARG A 497 -3.13 -4.60 15.88
N LEU A 498 -3.69 -5.42 15.00
CA LEU A 498 -4.98 -6.10 15.16
C LEU A 498 -6.09 -5.18 15.70
N SER A 499 -6.25 -4.00 15.12
CA SER A 499 -7.09 -2.92 15.68
C SER A 499 -8.56 -3.32 15.85
N TRP A 500 -9.08 -4.19 15.00
CA TRP A 500 -10.45 -4.71 15.05
C TRP A 500 -10.70 -5.66 16.24
N LEU A 501 -9.66 -6.18 16.90
CA LEU A 501 -9.77 -7.05 18.07
C LEU A 501 -9.65 -6.30 19.41
N ARG A 502 -9.39 -4.99 19.39
CA ARG A 502 -9.23 -4.17 20.60
C ARG A 502 -10.48 -4.09 21.45
N THR A 503 -11.66 -4.35 20.89
CA THR A 503 -12.94 -4.41 21.63
C THR A 503 -13.27 -5.80 22.17
N SER A 504 -12.54 -6.83 21.75
CA SER A 504 -12.82 -8.23 22.08
C SER A 504 -12.23 -8.60 23.44
N GLN A 505 -13.06 -8.55 24.48
CA GLN A 505 -12.67 -8.93 25.83
C GLN A 505 -12.20 -10.38 25.94
N VAL A 506 -12.77 -11.29 25.15
CA VAL A 506 -12.37 -12.71 25.14
C VAL A 506 -10.95 -12.85 24.61
N PHE A 507 -10.69 -12.26 23.43
CA PHE A 507 -9.36 -12.28 22.82
C PHE A 507 -8.32 -11.64 23.74
N LEU A 508 -8.59 -10.45 24.27
CA LEU A 508 -7.60 -9.72 25.07
C LEU A 508 -7.24 -10.40 26.39
N ASN A 509 -8.23 -10.91 27.13
CA ASN A 509 -7.96 -11.66 28.35
C ASN A 509 -7.21 -12.97 28.04
N SER A 510 -7.54 -13.66 26.94
CA SER A 510 -6.81 -14.87 26.50
C SER A 510 -5.36 -14.57 26.15
N VAL A 511 -5.10 -13.55 25.31
CA VAL A 511 -3.75 -13.27 24.82
C VAL A 511 -2.89 -12.66 25.93
N ALA A 512 -3.47 -11.93 26.89
CA ALA A 512 -2.76 -11.42 28.06
C ALA A 512 -2.29 -12.54 29.00
N LEU A 513 -3.03 -13.65 29.10
CA LEU A 513 -2.66 -14.82 29.91
C LEU A 513 -1.73 -15.81 29.17
N SER A 514 -1.49 -15.61 27.87
CA SER A 514 -0.62 -16.48 27.09
C SER A 514 0.81 -16.47 27.65
N PRO A 515 1.48 -17.63 27.80
CA PRO A 515 2.90 -17.70 28.16
C PRO A 515 3.83 -17.00 27.15
N SER A 516 3.36 -16.84 25.91
CA SER A 516 4.07 -16.12 24.85
C SER A 516 3.97 -14.60 24.97
N ALA A 517 3.06 -14.06 25.78
CA ALA A 517 2.89 -12.63 25.91
C ALA A 517 4.16 -11.94 26.47
N ARG A 518 4.46 -10.77 25.92
CA ARG A 518 5.60 -9.93 26.31
C ARG A 518 5.11 -8.57 26.78
N TRP A 519 5.54 -8.20 27.97
CA TRP A 519 5.17 -6.97 28.66
C TRP A 519 6.35 -6.01 28.67
N VAL A 520 6.13 -4.82 28.12
CA VAL A 520 7.10 -3.72 28.10
C VAL A 520 6.69 -2.71 29.17
N LEU A 521 7.54 -2.54 30.17
CA LEU A 521 7.25 -1.66 31.30
C LEU A 521 7.84 -0.26 31.09
N PHE A 522 7.09 0.75 31.51
CA PHE A 522 7.55 2.13 31.57
C PHE A 522 7.39 2.70 32.98
N LYS A 523 8.38 3.46 33.43
CA LYS A 523 8.34 4.24 34.67
C LYS A 523 8.69 5.68 34.37
N ASP A 524 7.78 6.60 34.66
CA ASP A 524 7.88 8.03 34.35
C ASP A 524 8.23 8.27 32.86
N GLY A 525 7.66 7.44 31.99
CA GLY A 525 7.91 7.45 30.55
C GLY A 525 9.25 6.85 30.12
N GLN A 526 10.03 6.27 31.03
CA GLN A 526 11.32 5.62 30.76
C GLN A 526 11.13 4.12 30.58
N PRO A 527 11.62 3.50 29.48
CA PRO A 527 11.48 2.07 29.25
C PRO A 527 12.38 1.25 30.17
N LEU A 528 11.91 0.05 30.55
CA LEU A 528 12.76 -0.97 31.14
C LEU A 528 13.74 -1.50 30.08
N VAL A 529 15.03 -1.50 30.40
CA VAL A 529 16.11 -1.96 29.51
C VAL A 529 16.79 -3.18 30.09
N ALA A 530 16.99 -4.20 29.26
CA ALA A 530 17.81 -5.36 29.54
C ALA A 530 19.25 -5.11 29.08
N SER A 531 20.21 -5.28 29.98
CA SER A 531 21.64 -5.12 29.74
C SER A 531 22.37 -6.45 29.96
N GLU A 532 23.01 -6.95 28.91
CA GLU A 532 23.81 -8.17 28.94
C GLU A 532 25.31 -7.83 29.11
N PRO A 533 26.06 -8.54 29.98
CA PRO A 533 27.50 -8.38 30.10
C PRO A 533 28.21 -8.73 28.79
N SER A 534 29.19 -7.92 28.38
CA SER A 534 30.08 -8.28 27.28
C SER A 534 31.06 -9.39 27.71
N ALA A 535 31.27 -10.38 26.86
CA ALA A 535 32.32 -11.40 27.05
C ALA A 535 33.73 -10.82 26.87
N GLU A 536 33.87 -9.65 26.25
CA GLU A 536 35.12 -8.93 26.04
C GLU A 536 35.19 -7.66 26.93
N PRO A 537 36.28 -7.43 27.69
CA PRO A 537 36.40 -6.34 28.66
C PRO A 537 36.39 -4.93 28.07
N ASP A 538 36.70 -4.76 26.77
CA ASP A 538 36.77 -3.46 26.08
C ASP A 538 35.51 -3.10 25.26
N LYS A 539 34.50 -3.98 25.18
CA LYS A 539 33.25 -3.72 24.45
C LYS A 539 32.10 -3.42 25.41
N ARG A 540 31.31 -2.37 25.10
CA ARG A 540 30.07 -2.07 25.83
C ARG A 540 29.08 -3.22 25.67
N GLY A 541 28.49 -3.67 26.77
CA GLY A 541 27.46 -4.73 26.78
C GLY A 541 26.24 -4.39 25.94
N ARG A 542 25.56 -5.42 25.42
CA ARG A 542 24.37 -5.28 24.56
C ARG A 542 23.19 -4.81 25.40
N LYS A 543 22.51 -3.74 24.97
CA LYS A 543 21.25 -3.29 25.59
C LYS A 543 20.09 -3.58 24.64
N SER A 544 18.96 -4.00 25.20
CA SER A 544 17.73 -4.26 24.45
C SER A 544 16.51 -3.91 25.29
N LEU A 545 15.32 -3.90 24.67
CA LEU A 545 14.08 -3.64 25.40
C LEU A 545 13.83 -4.75 26.43
N GLY A 546 13.56 -4.38 27.68
CA GLY A 546 13.18 -5.30 28.74
C GLY A 546 11.79 -5.85 28.47
N ARG A 547 11.70 -7.15 28.18
CA ARG A 547 10.44 -7.85 27.87
C ARG A 547 10.18 -8.89 28.94
N LEU A 548 9.13 -8.70 29.72
CA LEU A 548 8.73 -9.62 30.78
C LEU A 548 7.58 -10.52 30.32
N THR A 549 7.46 -11.69 30.91
CA THR A 549 6.35 -12.62 30.71
C THR A 549 5.17 -12.28 31.61
N THR A 550 3.97 -12.77 31.27
CA THR A 550 2.79 -12.58 32.14
C THR A 550 3.01 -13.11 33.55
N ALA A 551 3.75 -14.21 33.71
CA ALA A 551 4.05 -14.79 35.02
C ALA A 551 4.90 -13.83 35.89
N GLU A 552 5.82 -13.08 35.27
CA GLU A 552 6.69 -12.13 35.96
C GLU A 552 5.94 -10.85 36.36
N VAL A 553 5.03 -10.36 35.52
CA VAL A 553 4.28 -9.12 35.82
C VAL A 553 2.96 -9.37 36.54
N ARG A 554 2.59 -10.62 36.84
CA ARG A 554 1.24 -10.97 37.34
C ARG A 554 0.81 -10.15 38.57
N SER A 555 1.73 -9.89 39.50
CA SER A 555 1.43 -9.08 40.70
C SER A 555 1.08 -7.63 40.39
N LEU A 556 1.52 -7.11 39.23
CA LEU A 556 1.25 -5.74 38.76
C LEU A 556 -0.10 -5.61 38.06
N LEU A 557 -0.69 -6.72 37.59
CA LEU A 557 -1.91 -6.72 36.77
C LEU A 557 -3.21 -6.70 37.61
N GLY A 558 -3.15 -6.98 38.91
CA GLY A 558 -4.33 -7.06 39.77
C GLY A 558 -5.19 -8.31 39.52
N SER A 559 -6.44 -8.25 39.97
CA SER A 559 -7.45 -9.31 39.85
C SER A 559 -7.96 -9.49 38.41
N ASP A 560 -8.36 -10.72 38.06
CA ASP A 560 -9.09 -11.01 36.82
C ASP A 560 -10.57 -10.59 36.96
N PRO A 561 -11.25 -10.20 35.87
CA PRO A 561 -10.72 -10.07 34.51
C PRO A 561 -9.85 -8.82 34.32
N PHE A 562 -8.87 -8.90 33.40
CA PHE A 562 -8.02 -7.76 33.10
C PHE A 562 -8.73 -6.71 32.26
N PHE A 563 -9.55 -7.17 31.29
CA PHE A 563 -10.39 -6.35 30.43
C PHE A 563 -11.87 -6.72 30.61
N ALA A 564 -12.77 -5.75 30.44
CA ALA A 564 -14.21 -5.86 30.68
C ALA A 564 -14.53 -6.00 32.18
N GLN A 565 -14.15 -5.00 32.97
CA GLN A 565 -14.33 -5.00 34.42
C GLN A 565 -15.71 -4.48 34.82
N GLY A 566 -16.41 -5.24 35.66
CA GLY A 566 -17.72 -4.87 36.17
C GLY A 566 -17.68 -3.81 37.28
N GLN A 567 -18.87 -3.52 37.82
CA GLN A 567 -19.03 -2.54 38.89
C GLN A 567 -18.23 -2.91 40.15
N ASN A 568 -18.13 -4.21 40.45
CA ASN A 568 -17.40 -4.73 41.61
C ASN A 568 -16.13 -5.47 41.17
N ASP A 569 -15.20 -5.67 42.11
CA ASP A 569 -13.98 -6.43 41.83
C ASP A 569 -14.29 -7.91 41.51
N GLY A 570 -13.60 -8.47 40.52
CA GLY A 570 -13.84 -9.82 40.01
C GLY A 570 -15.08 -9.99 39.12
N GLU A 571 -15.90 -8.94 38.96
CA GLU A 571 -17.08 -8.97 38.09
C GLU A 571 -16.71 -8.73 36.62
N VAL A 572 -17.37 -9.43 35.70
CA VAL A 572 -17.24 -9.20 34.25
C VAL A 572 -18.31 -8.21 33.80
N ALA A 573 -17.91 -7.20 33.03
CA ALA A 573 -18.83 -6.21 32.50
C ALA A 573 -19.90 -6.82 31.58
N PRO A 574 -21.14 -6.27 31.56
CA PRO A 574 -22.18 -6.67 30.63
C PRO A 574 -21.75 -6.51 29.16
N ALA A 575 -21.96 -7.55 28.36
CA ALA A 575 -21.66 -7.53 26.93
C ALA A 575 -22.59 -6.56 26.16
N GLY A 576 -22.09 -5.99 25.05
CA GLY A 576 -22.86 -5.11 24.16
C GLY A 576 -23.03 -3.67 24.66
N VAL A 577 -22.35 -3.30 25.74
CA VAL A 577 -22.31 -1.92 26.26
C VAL A 577 -21.02 -1.25 25.77
N SER A 578 -21.14 -0.28 24.84
CA SER A 578 -20.00 0.32 24.14
C SER A 578 -18.96 0.98 25.05
N VAL A 579 -19.38 1.49 26.21
CA VAL A 579 -18.48 2.13 27.19
C VAL A 579 -17.74 1.11 28.06
N LEU A 580 -18.11 -0.17 27.99
CA LEU A 580 -17.48 -1.28 28.72
C LEU A 580 -16.72 -2.24 27.78
N GLU A 581 -16.52 -1.86 26.51
CA GLU A 581 -15.79 -2.69 25.55
C GLU A 581 -14.30 -2.76 25.91
N ALA A 582 -13.91 -3.91 26.46
CA ALA A 582 -12.55 -4.17 26.94
C ALA A 582 -12.05 -3.04 27.87
N ASP A 583 -12.91 -2.60 28.78
CA ASP A 583 -12.57 -1.57 29.75
C ASP A 583 -11.57 -2.05 30.80
N ARG A 584 -10.83 -1.08 31.35
CA ARG A 584 -9.88 -1.25 32.45
C ARG A 584 -10.18 -0.16 33.49
N LEU A 585 -11.04 -0.48 34.45
CA LEU A 585 -11.48 0.41 35.53
C LEU A 585 -10.55 0.43 36.74
N ARG A 586 -9.83 -0.67 36.97
CA ARG A 586 -9.01 -0.89 38.17
C ARG A 586 -7.59 -1.30 37.78
N GLY A 587 -6.64 -0.84 38.60
CA GLY A 587 -5.22 -1.05 38.36
C GLY A 587 -4.66 -0.13 37.26
N PRO A 588 -3.37 -0.29 36.94
CA PRO A 588 -2.74 0.47 35.86
C PRO A 588 -3.41 0.17 34.51
N PRO A 589 -3.51 1.19 33.61
CA PRO A 589 -3.99 0.98 32.25
C PRO A 589 -3.10 -0.04 31.52
N ILE A 590 -3.73 -1.07 30.94
CA ILE A 590 -3.05 -2.05 30.10
C ILE A 590 -3.31 -1.67 28.65
N VAL A 591 -2.22 -1.53 27.87
CA VAL A 591 -2.31 -1.25 26.43
C VAL A 591 -1.87 -2.49 25.65
N PHE A 592 -2.72 -2.98 24.76
CA PHE A 592 -2.35 -4.00 23.78
C PHE A 592 -1.66 -3.36 22.57
N LEU A 593 -0.40 -3.67 22.32
CA LEU A 593 0.39 -3.07 21.22
C LEU A 593 0.15 -3.81 19.90
N GLY A 594 0.00 -5.13 19.96
CA GLY A 594 -0.22 -5.96 18.78
C GLY A 594 0.37 -7.35 18.93
N LEU A 595 0.41 -8.07 17.82
CA LEU A 595 0.93 -9.43 17.70
C LEU A 595 2.16 -9.41 16.78
N HIS A 596 3.28 -9.96 17.25
CA HIS A 596 4.42 -10.26 16.39
C HIS A 596 4.20 -11.64 15.77
N GLU A 597 3.86 -11.67 14.48
CA GLU A 597 3.56 -12.90 13.73
C GLU A 597 4.87 -13.62 13.35
N PRO A 598 4.92 -14.96 13.37
CA PRO A 598 6.08 -15.69 12.87
C PRO A 598 6.21 -15.48 11.36
N ASN A 599 7.44 -15.27 10.86
CA ASN A 599 7.72 -15.12 9.42
C ASN A 599 7.12 -16.32 8.66
N SER A 600 6.00 -16.12 8.00
CA SER A 600 5.45 -17.06 7.03
C SER A 600 6.10 -16.77 5.69
N GLU A 601 6.79 -17.76 5.14
CA GLU A 601 7.09 -17.80 3.71
C GLU A 601 5.77 -17.68 2.94
N GLY A 602 5.49 -16.50 2.38
CA GLY A 602 4.19 -16.17 1.77
C GLY A 602 3.24 -15.50 2.77
N GLY A 603 3.11 -14.18 2.68
CA GLY A 603 2.29 -13.40 3.59
C GLY A 603 0.81 -13.80 3.56
N ALA A 604 0.37 -14.55 4.56
CA ALA A 604 -0.93 -14.45 5.23
C ALA A 604 -1.01 -15.50 6.36
N ASP A 605 -0.86 -15.05 7.60
CA ASP A 605 -1.39 -15.78 8.77
C ASP A 605 -2.10 -14.78 9.72
N ALA A 606 -2.75 -13.75 9.15
CA ALA A 606 -3.63 -12.86 9.90
C ALA A 606 -4.89 -13.65 10.30
N LEU A 607 -4.99 -13.98 11.59
CA LEU A 607 -6.10 -14.77 12.14
C LEU A 607 -7.45 -14.10 11.78
N PRO A 608 -8.35 -14.76 11.03
CA PRO A 608 -9.60 -14.15 10.61
C PRO A 608 -10.50 -13.86 11.82
N SER A 609 -11.22 -12.73 11.79
CA SER A 609 -12.09 -12.31 12.91
C SER A 609 -13.19 -13.32 13.25
N SER A 610 -13.56 -14.19 12.29
CA SER A 610 -14.49 -15.30 12.47
C SER A 610 -14.00 -16.33 13.49
N ASP A 611 -12.68 -16.51 13.63
CA ASP A 611 -12.07 -17.51 14.51
C ASP A 611 -12.22 -17.16 15.99
N PHE A 612 -12.57 -15.90 16.28
CA PHE A 612 -12.80 -15.39 17.63
C PHE A 612 -14.27 -15.00 17.86
N SER A 613 -15.20 -15.48 17.03
CA SER A 613 -16.63 -15.29 17.27
C SER A 613 -17.06 -15.91 18.62
N ALA A 614 -17.88 -15.17 19.38
CA ALA A 614 -17.99 -15.17 20.83
C ALA A 614 -18.59 -16.43 21.53
N LYS A 615 -18.11 -17.64 21.22
CA LYS A 615 -18.53 -18.90 21.89
C LYS A 615 -17.40 -19.88 22.19
N ILE A 616 -16.14 -19.47 22.04
CA ILE A 616 -14.98 -20.33 22.21
C ILE A 616 -14.36 -20.05 23.58
N ASP A 617 -14.06 -21.11 24.34
CA ASP A 617 -13.34 -21.04 25.62
C ASP A 617 -12.00 -20.30 25.46
N ALA A 618 -11.64 -19.48 26.46
CA ALA A 618 -10.42 -18.68 26.46
C ALA A 618 -9.15 -19.53 26.22
N ALA A 619 -9.16 -20.78 26.66
CA ALA A 619 -8.09 -21.75 26.41
C ALA A 619 -8.00 -22.16 24.92
N ALA A 620 -9.13 -22.46 24.28
CA ALA A 620 -9.18 -22.81 22.86
C ALA A 620 -8.88 -21.61 21.93
N VAL A 621 -9.15 -20.38 22.40
CA VAL A 621 -8.68 -19.13 21.77
C VAL A 621 -7.16 -19.00 21.87
N ALA A 622 -6.58 -19.30 23.03
CA ALA A 622 -5.14 -19.21 23.26
C ALA A 622 -4.32 -20.18 22.41
N GLU A 623 -4.84 -21.40 22.16
CA GLU A 623 -4.22 -22.40 21.28
C GLU A 623 -4.16 -22.00 19.80
N LYS A 624 -5.07 -21.12 19.36
CA LYS A 624 -5.14 -20.67 17.96
C LYS A 624 -4.24 -19.47 17.65
N ILE A 625 -3.70 -18.79 18.66
CA ILE A 625 -2.87 -17.61 18.44
C ILE A 625 -1.51 -18.07 17.93
N LYS A 626 -1.20 -17.71 16.68
CA LYS A 626 0.14 -17.83 16.11
C LYS A 626 0.88 -16.51 16.27
N GLY A 627 1.87 -16.46 17.15
CA GLY A 627 2.73 -15.28 17.34
C GLY A 627 2.90 -14.88 18.79
N THR A 628 3.57 -13.75 19.00
CA THR A 628 3.95 -13.23 20.33
C THR A 628 3.15 -11.96 20.61
N PRO A 629 2.17 -11.96 21.54
CA PRO A 629 1.41 -10.77 21.91
C PRO A 629 2.29 -9.77 22.68
N TYR A 630 2.19 -8.48 22.37
CA TYR A 630 2.88 -7.42 23.09
C TYR A 630 1.90 -6.51 23.82
N PHE A 631 2.21 -6.26 25.10
CA PHE A 631 1.50 -5.34 25.96
C PHE A 631 2.45 -4.33 26.59
N THR A 632 1.91 -3.19 27.02
CA THR A 632 2.67 -2.24 27.83
C THR A 632 1.88 -1.78 29.05
N LEU A 633 2.65 -1.41 30.08
CA LEU A 633 2.16 -1.01 31.39
C LEU A 633 2.95 0.19 31.91
N ASP A 634 2.22 1.16 32.46
CA ASP A 634 2.79 2.22 33.27
C ASP A 634 2.91 1.76 34.73
N VAL A 635 4.13 1.67 35.25
CA VAL A 635 4.42 1.27 36.63
C VAL A 635 4.84 2.44 37.52
N SER A 636 4.64 3.69 37.06
CA SER A 636 5.04 4.89 37.81
C SER A 636 4.34 5.01 39.16
N ALA A 637 3.10 4.50 39.28
CA ALA A 637 2.32 4.51 40.52
C ALA A 637 2.54 3.28 41.42
N VAL A 638 3.40 2.34 41.03
CA VAL A 638 3.69 1.11 41.80
C VAL A 638 4.73 1.43 42.88
N GLU A 639 4.55 0.88 44.08
CA GLU A 639 5.52 1.02 45.17
C GLU A 639 6.90 0.49 44.74
N GLN A 640 7.96 1.28 44.97
CA GLN A 640 9.32 0.94 44.52
C GLN A 640 9.77 -0.44 45.00
N LYS A 641 9.48 -0.78 46.27
CA LYS A 641 9.83 -2.07 46.85
C LYS A 641 9.20 -3.24 46.08
N HIS A 642 7.93 -3.11 45.72
CA HIS A 642 7.23 -4.14 44.97
C HIS A 642 7.76 -4.26 43.53
N LEU A 643 8.10 -3.13 42.91
CA LEU A 643 8.71 -3.11 41.59
C LEU A 643 10.10 -3.76 41.59
N ASP A 644 10.92 -3.51 42.61
CA ASP A 644 12.24 -4.13 42.78
C ASP A 644 12.11 -5.65 42.97
N GLU A 645 11.12 -6.12 43.73
CA GLU A 645 10.83 -7.55 43.88
C GLU A 645 10.49 -8.21 42.54
N VAL A 646 9.67 -7.56 41.70
CA VAL A 646 9.31 -8.04 40.35
C VAL A 646 10.54 -8.08 39.45
N ILE A 647 11.34 -7.00 39.43
CA ILE A 647 12.55 -6.91 38.60
C ILE A 647 13.57 -7.97 39.01
N HIS A 648 13.85 -8.12 40.31
CA HIS A 648 14.78 -9.14 40.80
C HIS A 648 14.29 -10.56 40.51
N SER A 649 12.98 -10.82 40.61
CA SER A 649 12.41 -12.12 40.24
C SER A 649 12.58 -12.42 38.75
N ALA A 650 12.47 -11.41 37.88
CA ALA A 650 12.71 -11.55 36.45
C ALA A 650 14.20 -11.74 36.11
N GLU A 651 15.09 -10.93 36.71
CA GLU A 651 16.55 -11.06 36.54
C GLU A 651 17.05 -12.45 36.93
N ALA A 652 16.54 -13.00 38.04
CA ALA A 652 16.89 -14.34 38.51
C ALA A 652 16.55 -15.45 37.49
N ARG A 653 15.57 -15.23 36.61
CA ARG A 653 15.18 -16.17 35.55
C ARG A 653 15.93 -15.95 34.24
N GLN A 654 16.57 -14.79 34.05
CA GLN A 654 17.20 -14.37 32.79
C GLN A 654 18.74 -14.45 32.78
N HIS A 655 19.31 -15.41 33.55
CA HIS A 655 20.73 -15.79 33.64
C HIS A 655 21.75 -14.74 33.13
N GLY A 656 22.11 -13.79 33.99
CA GLY A 656 23.18 -12.80 33.72
C GLY A 656 22.70 -11.48 33.11
N THR A 657 21.41 -11.33 32.81
CA THR A 657 20.82 -10.07 32.33
C THR A 657 20.47 -9.15 33.49
N LYS A 658 20.90 -7.88 33.43
CA LYS A 658 20.49 -6.84 34.37
C LYS A 658 19.35 -6.00 33.79
N LEU A 659 18.30 -5.78 34.56
CA LEU A 659 17.14 -4.99 34.17
C LEU A 659 17.17 -3.63 34.87
N GLY A 660 16.87 -2.56 34.14
CA GLY A 660 16.80 -1.23 34.74
C GLY A 660 16.14 -0.19 33.83
N PHE A 661 15.41 0.74 34.43
CA PHE A 661 14.82 1.87 33.70
C PHE A 661 15.94 2.82 33.26
N THR A 662 15.96 3.14 31.97
CA THR A 662 16.98 4.01 31.37
C THR A 662 16.30 5.18 30.67
N ASP A 663 16.96 6.34 30.65
CA ASP A 663 16.48 7.47 29.88
C ASP A 663 16.17 7.08 28.41
N ALA A 664 14.96 7.40 27.96
CA ALA A 664 14.40 6.96 26.70
C ALA A 664 15.19 7.53 25.51
N ARG A 665 15.74 8.75 25.61
CA ARG A 665 16.61 9.34 24.58
C ARG A 665 17.99 8.70 24.59
N GLY A 666 18.53 8.40 25.77
CA GLY A 666 19.79 7.67 25.93
C GLY A 666 19.70 6.21 25.46
N ALA A 667 18.54 5.56 25.60
CA ALA A 667 18.30 4.19 25.16
C ALA A 667 18.27 4.04 23.63
N LEU A 668 17.97 5.12 22.89
CA LEU A 668 17.85 5.11 21.42
C LEU A 668 19.10 4.62 20.71
N TYR A 669 20.27 4.97 21.23
CA TYR A 669 21.53 4.59 20.62
C TYR A 669 21.88 3.11 20.74
N ALA A 670 21.16 2.37 21.58
CA ALA A 670 21.44 0.97 21.84
C ALA A 670 20.34 0.02 21.34
N PHE A 671 19.18 0.54 20.95
CA PHE A 671 18.05 -0.27 20.49
C PHE A 671 18.14 -0.63 19.01
N THR A 672 17.66 -1.84 18.70
CA THR A 672 17.37 -2.25 17.33
C THR A 672 16.16 -1.49 16.79
N SER A 673 15.95 -1.47 15.46
CA SER A 673 14.74 -0.87 14.85
C SER A 673 13.44 -1.48 15.40
N PHE A 674 13.43 -2.79 15.65
CA PHE A 674 12.32 -3.49 16.29
C PHE A 674 12.03 -2.91 17.68
N ASP A 675 13.05 -2.84 18.55
CA ASP A 675 12.92 -2.34 19.92
C ASP A 675 12.50 -0.88 19.95
N ALA A 676 13.08 -0.08 19.06
CA ALA A 676 12.74 1.32 18.89
C ALA A 676 11.26 1.46 18.52
N ALA A 677 10.78 0.77 17.48
CA ALA A 677 9.40 0.87 17.04
C ALA A 677 8.38 0.47 18.13
N VAL A 678 8.62 -0.65 18.82
CA VAL A 678 7.77 -1.10 19.94
C VAL A 678 7.83 -0.10 21.10
N THR A 679 9.00 0.47 21.39
CA THR A 679 9.16 1.50 22.43
C THR A 679 8.43 2.78 22.07
N ALA A 680 8.48 3.22 20.81
CA ALA A 680 7.81 4.43 20.35
C ALA A 680 6.28 4.30 20.47
N GLU A 681 5.73 3.16 20.06
CA GLU A 681 4.31 2.86 20.23
C GLU A 681 3.93 2.79 21.72
N GLY A 682 4.64 1.98 22.50
CA GLY A 682 4.36 1.78 23.92
C GLY A 682 4.47 3.07 24.73
N LYS A 683 5.54 3.84 24.52
CA LYS A 683 5.77 5.10 25.22
C LYS A 683 4.66 6.11 24.93
N SER A 684 4.29 6.29 23.66
CA SER A 684 3.24 7.24 23.26
C SER A 684 1.90 6.89 23.90
N MET A 685 1.57 5.59 23.94
CA MET A 685 0.32 5.11 24.51
C MET A 685 0.27 5.17 26.04
N VAL A 686 1.37 4.81 26.71
CA VAL A 686 1.51 4.97 28.17
C VAL A 686 1.38 6.42 28.56
N ASP A 687 2.13 7.29 27.89
CA ASP A 687 2.13 8.73 28.16
C ASP A 687 0.74 9.36 27.91
N TRP A 688 0.02 8.95 26.85
CA TRP A 688 -1.35 9.40 26.61
C TRP A 688 -2.34 8.95 27.70
N ASN A 689 -2.31 7.68 28.11
CA ASN A 689 -3.15 7.17 29.20
C ASN A 689 -2.76 7.78 30.57
N ALA A 690 -1.50 8.15 30.75
CA ALA A 690 -1.00 8.77 31.96
C ALA A 690 -1.44 10.25 32.06
N ARG A 691 -1.29 11.04 30.99
CA ARG A 691 -1.57 12.48 31.02
C ARG A 691 -3.06 12.83 30.98
N ASN A 692 -3.89 12.00 30.35
CA ASN A 692 -5.33 12.25 30.22
C ASN A 692 -6.08 11.56 31.37
N LYS A 693 -6.40 12.34 32.42
CA LYS A 693 -7.12 11.83 33.62
C LYS A 693 -8.58 12.28 33.72
N PHE A 694 -8.96 13.34 33.01
CA PHE A 694 -10.31 13.91 33.07
C PHE A 694 -10.88 14.14 31.67
N CYS A 695 -12.19 13.99 31.54
CA CYS A 695 -12.92 14.24 30.29
C CYS A 695 -12.88 15.74 29.96
N PRO A 696 -12.42 16.14 28.76
CA PRO A 696 -12.41 17.55 28.35
C PRO A 696 -13.80 18.19 28.31
N SER A 697 -14.86 17.40 28.07
CA SER A 697 -16.23 17.93 27.93
C SER A 697 -16.96 18.14 29.25
N CYS A 698 -16.74 17.29 30.26
CA CYS A 698 -17.54 17.32 31.50
C CYS A 698 -16.72 17.19 32.79
N THR A 699 -15.39 17.22 32.67
CA THR A 699 -14.40 17.16 33.76
C THR A 699 -14.47 15.94 34.68
N SER A 700 -15.33 14.97 34.37
CA SER A 700 -15.41 13.71 35.12
C SER A 700 -14.19 12.84 34.81
N PRO A 701 -13.74 11.99 35.75
CA PRO A 701 -12.63 11.07 35.51
C PRO A 701 -12.84 10.22 34.24
N ILE A 702 -11.74 9.81 33.62
CA ILE A 702 -11.77 8.92 32.45
C ILE A 702 -11.01 7.63 32.76
N TYR A 703 -11.39 6.57 32.05
CA TYR A 703 -10.78 5.25 32.14
C TYR A 703 -10.49 4.71 30.74
N SER A 704 -9.59 3.74 30.68
CA SER A 704 -9.17 3.11 29.44
C SER A 704 -10.19 2.08 28.97
N VAL A 705 -10.48 2.10 27.67
CA VAL A 705 -11.27 1.10 26.95
C VAL A 705 -10.55 0.74 25.65
N TRP A 706 -11.02 -0.29 24.96
CA TRP A 706 -10.38 -0.80 23.74
C TRP A 706 -8.90 -1.17 23.95
N ALA A 707 -8.59 -1.79 25.09
CA ALA A 707 -7.24 -2.15 25.49
C ALA A 707 -6.22 -1.01 25.40
N GLY A 708 -6.56 0.17 25.94
CA GLY A 708 -5.62 1.29 25.97
C GLY A 708 -5.75 2.28 24.81
N TRP A 709 -6.55 2.00 23.79
CA TRP A 709 -6.66 2.79 22.56
C TRP A 709 -7.84 3.76 22.51
N LYS A 710 -8.62 3.83 23.59
CA LYS A 710 -9.69 4.80 23.74
C LYS A 710 -9.88 5.15 25.21
N LEU A 711 -10.23 6.40 25.50
CA LEU A 711 -10.57 6.87 26.84
C LEU A 711 -12.07 7.16 26.90
N SER A 712 -12.74 6.57 27.89
CA SER A 712 -14.18 6.71 28.13
C SER A 712 -14.42 7.49 29.41
N CYS A 713 -15.49 8.28 29.43
CA CYS A 713 -15.85 9.10 30.58
C CYS A 713 -16.58 8.28 31.65
N SER A 714 -16.15 8.38 32.91
CA SER A 714 -16.76 7.65 34.03
C SER A 714 -18.23 8.02 34.27
N SER A 715 -18.65 9.23 33.91
CA SER A 715 -20.07 9.63 33.96
C SER A 715 -20.98 8.82 33.04
N LEU A 716 -20.40 8.11 32.06
CA LEU A 716 -21.14 7.24 31.14
C LEU A 716 -21.28 5.80 31.63
N LEU A 717 -20.64 5.44 32.76
CA LEU A 717 -20.79 4.10 33.30
C LEU A 717 -22.27 3.83 33.65
N PRO A 718 -22.79 2.62 33.41
CA PRO A 718 -24.19 2.29 33.71
C PRO A 718 -24.57 2.51 35.18
N TRP A 719 -23.58 2.45 36.09
CA TRP A 719 -23.71 2.64 37.53
C TRP A 719 -23.17 3.99 38.03
N ALA A 720 -22.90 4.94 37.13
CA ALA A 720 -22.47 6.28 37.53
C ALA A 720 -23.62 7.06 38.20
N ASP A 721 -23.37 7.59 39.39
CA ASP A 721 -24.27 8.58 39.98
C ASP A 721 -24.01 9.95 39.35
N ASN A 722 -24.92 10.34 38.46
CA ASN A 722 -24.84 11.61 37.75
C ASN A 722 -25.65 12.74 38.41
N ALA A 723 -26.34 12.51 39.55
CA ALA A 723 -27.04 13.53 40.34
C ALA A 723 -27.81 14.59 39.50
N GLY A 724 -28.49 14.17 38.42
CA GLY A 724 -29.26 15.06 37.53
C GLY A 724 -28.44 15.91 36.55
N ARG A 725 -27.14 15.66 36.40
CA ARG A 725 -26.29 16.31 35.38
C ARG A 725 -26.73 15.88 33.97
N LYS A 726 -26.55 16.78 33.00
CA LYS A 726 -26.75 16.45 31.58
C LYS A 726 -25.80 15.31 31.17
N PRO A 727 -26.22 14.39 30.29
CA PRO A 727 -25.34 13.37 29.74
C PRO A 727 -24.07 13.99 29.17
N CYS A 728 -22.92 13.36 29.40
CA CYS A 728 -21.67 13.88 28.86
C CYS A 728 -21.77 13.96 27.32
N PRO A 729 -21.35 15.07 26.68
CA PRO A 729 -21.38 15.19 25.22
C PRO A 729 -20.63 14.07 24.50
N THR A 730 -19.66 13.44 25.18
CA THR A 730 -18.90 12.30 24.65
C THR A 730 -19.71 11.01 24.52
N ALA A 731 -20.94 10.97 25.06
CA ALA A 731 -21.88 9.85 24.90
C ALA A 731 -22.31 9.64 23.45
N THR A 732 -22.23 10.70 22.63
CA THR A 732 -22.73 10.71 21.26
C THR A 732 -21.66 11.21 20.30
N GLY A 733 -21.56 10.58 19.13
CA GLY A 733 -20.61 10.97 18.09
C GLY A 733 -19.17 10.52 18.35
N LEU A 734 -18.30 10.86 17.41
CA LEU A 734 -16.87 10.57 17.47
C LEU A 734 -16.12 11.80 18.02
N ASN A 735 -15.34 11.61 19.09
CA ASN A 735 -14.63 12.69 19.76
C ASN A 735 -13.12 12.40 19.70
N ASN A 736 -12.34 13.27 19.07
CA ASN A 736 -10.91 13.06 18.84
C ASN A 736 -10.10 12.88 20.14
N PHE A 737 -10.43 13.61 21.21
CA PHE A 737 -9.75 13.52 22.50
C PHE A 737 -10.04 12.22 23.27
N SER A 738 -11.02 11.42 22.84
CA SER A 738 -11.19 10.05 23.32
C SER A 738 -10.21 9.06 22.68
N HIS A 739 -9.43 9.50 21.68
CA HIS A 739 -8.45 8.67 20.96
C HIS A 739 -7.03 9.21 21.13
N PRO A 740 -5.99 8.37 20.96
CA PRO A 740 -4.59 8.78 21.06
C PRO A 740 -4.28 9.94 20.12
N ARG A 741 -3.55 10.92 20.66
CA ARG A 741 -3.13 12.10 19.91
C ARG A 741 -1.82 11.81 19.16
N THR A 742 -1.70 12.34 17.95
CA THR A 742 -0.45 12.35 17.19
C THR A 742 -0.29 13.72 16.59
N ASP A 743 0.73 14.46 17.02
CA ASP A 743 0.98 15.84 16.60
C ASP A 743 1.98 15.84 15.44
N ALA A 744 1.57 16.31 14.26
CA ALA A 744 2.46 16.38 13.11
C ALA A 744 3.43 17.57 13.25
N VAL A 745 4.70 17.31 12.96
CA VAL A 745 5.79 18.30 13.02
C VAL A 745 6.53 18.23 11.69
N VAL A 746 6.56 19.31 10.92
CA VAL A 746 7.36 19.37 9.70
C VAL A 746 8.83 19.55 10.08
N ILE A 747 9.73 18.86 9.38
CA ILE A 747 11.17 19.02 9.54
C ILE A 747 11.83 19.08 8.17
N MET A 748 12.58 20.14 7.91
CA MET A 748 12.97 20.51 6.56
C MET A 748 14.46 20.78 6.42
N ALA A 749 15.08 20.10 5.45
CA ALA A 749 16.43 20.43 4.98
C ALA A 749 16.31 21.43 3.82
N VAL A 750 16.80 22.65 4.04
CA VAL A 750 16.69 23.74 3.08
C VAL A 750 17.93 23.78 2.20
N LEU A 751 17.74 23.65 0.90
CA LEU A 751 18.79 23.59 -0.10
C LEU A 751 18.86 24.92 -0.84
N ASN A 752 20.06 25.31 -1.26
CA ASN A 752 20.19 26.42 -2.20
C ASN A 752 19.84 25.99 -3.63
N GLU A 753 19.60 26.96 -4.52
CA GLU A 753 19.25 26.70 -5.93
C GLU A 753 20.27 25.82 -6.68
N ALA A 754 21.56 25.97 -6.38
CA ALA A 754 22.63 25.17 -6.98
C ALA A 754 22.70 23.73 -6.42
N ASN A 755 21.97 23.43 -5.34
CA ASN A 755 21.95 22.14 -4.65
C ASN A 755 23.34 21.64 -4.20
N ASP A 756 24.24 22.57 -3.88
CA ASP A 756 25.59 22.31 -3.37
C ASP A 756 25.75 22.69 -1.88
N LYS A 757 24.76 23.40 -1.31
CA LYS A 757 24.71 23.77 0.11
C LYS A 757 23.36 23.47 0.76
N VAL A 758 23.41 23.17 2.06
CA VAL A 758 22.24 22.98 2.93
C VAL A 758 22.28 23.99 4.08
N LEU A 759 21.15 24.63 4.37
CA LEU A 759 21.00 25.49 5.53
C LEU A 759 20.62 24.64 6.75
N LEU A 760 21.35 24.84 7.84
CA LEU A 760 21.06 24.23 9.13
C LEU A 760 20.94 25.31 10.21
N GLY A 761 20.02 25.10 11.15
CA GLY A 761 19.78 25.96 12.29
C GLY A 761 20.39 25.42 13.57
N ARG A 762 20.69 26.33 14.49
CA ARG A 762 21.16 26.04 15.84
C ARG A 762 20.24 26.74 16.85
N ASN A 763 19.68 25.98 17.78
CA ASN A 763 18.91 26.53 18.89
C ASN A 763 19.82 26.93 20.07
N ARG A 764 19.49 28.04 20.75
CA ARG A 764 20.23 28.57 21.92
C ARG A 764 20.36 27.55 23.08
N LYS A 765 19.42 26.60 23.20
CA LYS A 765 19.40 25.59 24.27
C LYS A 765 20.39 24.43 24.04
N TRP A 766 20.98 24.29 22.86
CA TRP A 766 21.86 23.16 22.53
C TRP A 766 23.33 23.45 22.84
N ALA A 767 24.00 22.51 23.50
CA ALA A 767 25.43 22.60 23.77
C ALA A 767 26.26 22.63 22.47
N ASN A 768 27.38 23.37 22.48
CA ASN A 768 28.49 23.39 21.52
C ASN A 768 28.20 22.96 20.06
N SER A 769 28.22 23.94 19.14
CA SER A 769 28.30 23.76 17.68
C SER A 769 27.39 22.68 17.07
N PHE A 770 26.23 22.37 17.66
CA PHE A 770 25.25 21.44 17.11
C PHE A 770 24.29 22.14 16.15
N TYR A 771 24.21 21.66 14.91
CA TYR A 771 23.35 22.19 13.85
C TYR A 771 22.40 21.10 13.34
N SER A 772 21.13 21.43 13.09
CA SER A 772 20.10 20.50 12.64
C SER A 772 19.22 21.13 11.55
N ALA A 773 18.45 20.29 10.85
CA ALA A 773 17.31 20.75 10.08
C ALA A 773 16.32 21.53 10.98
N LEU A 774 15.66 22.52 10.39
CA LEU A 774 14.63 23.35 11.02
C LEU A 774 13.33 22.55 11.12
N ALA A 775 12.53 22.78 12.15
CA ALA A 775 11.33 21.98 12.37
C ALA A 775 10.29 22.74 13.20
N GLY A 776 9.00 22.56 12.87
CA GLY A 776 7.92 23.21 13.60
C GLY A 776 6.58 22.49 13.48
N PHE A 777 5.65 22.85 14.36
CA PHE A 777 4.35 22.19 14.46
C PHE A 777 3.44 22.66 13.32
N ILE A 778 2.62 21.75 12.80
CA ILE A 778 1.52 22.16 11.92
C ILE A 778 0.44 22.89 12.73
N GLU A 779 -0.13 23.95 12.17
CA GLU A 779 -1.28 24.65 12.75
C GLU A 779 -2.63 24.14 12.22
N PRO A 780 -3.74 24.32 12.98
CA PRO A 780 -5.06 23.94 12.50
C PRO A 780 -5.46 24.63 11.19
N GLY A 781 -5.83 23.84 10.18
CA GLY A 781 -6.22 24.34 8.85
C GLY A 781 -5.05 24.56 7.89
N GLU A 782 -3.82 24.27 8.33
CA GLU A 782 -2.61 24.39 7.53
C GLU A 782 -2.31 23.08 6.75
N SER A 783 -1.73 23.21 5.55
CA SER A 783 -1.12 22.06 4.85
C SER A 783 0.31 21.82 5.34
N LEU A 784 0.89 20.65 5.11
CA LEU A 784 2.29 20.40 5.50
C LEU A 784 3.24 21.33 4.75
N GLU A 785 2.96 21.63 3.48
CA GLU A 785 3.73 22.53 2.66
C GLU A 785 3.63 23.98 3.13
N ASP A 786 2.44 24.41 3.57
CA ASP A 786 2.26 25.75 4.12
C ASP A 786 2.98 25.89 5.48
N ALA A 787 2.94 24.85 6.33
CA ALA A 787 3.72 24.81 7.57
C ALA A 787 5.22 24.93 7.28
N VAL A 788 5.75 24.21 6.28
CA VAL A 788 7.16 24.35 5.87
C VAL A 788 7.48 25.79 5.45
N LYS A 789 6.61 26.45 4.69
CA LYS A 789 6.82 27.85 4.28
C LYS A 789 6.77 28.82 5.47
N ARG A 790 5.78 28.65 6.35
CA ARG A 790 5.58 29.50 7.53
C ARG A 790 6.76 29.38 8.48
N GLU A 791 7.09 28.16 8.90
CA GLU A 791 8.18 27.89 9.85
C GLU A 791 9.52 28.43 9.33
N LEU A 792 9.83 28.22 8.05
CA LEU A 792 11.08 28.75 7.47
C LEU A 792 11.09 30.28 7.33
N TRP A 793 9.92 30.90 7.15
CA TRP A 793 9.80 32.35 7.13
C TRP A 793 9.89 32.95 8.53
N GLU A 794 9.31 32.31 9.54
CA GLU A 794 9.30 32.73 10.94
C GLU A 794 10.68 32.56 11.59
N GLU A 795 11.30 31.38 11.47
CA GLU A 795 12.55 31.06 12.17
C GLU A 795 13.80 31.61 11.46
N ALA A 796 13.78 31.63 10.12
CA ALA A 796 14.96 31.92 9.30
C ALA A 796 14.77 33.08 8.31
N GLY A 797 13.56 33.66 8.22
CA GLY A 797 13.26 34.73 7.26
C GLY A 797 13.34 34.30 5.80
N LEU A 798 13.23 33.00 5.52
CA LEU A 798 13.46 32.43 4.19
C LEU A 798 12.15 32.23 3.44
N LYS A 799 12.12 32.71 2.20
CA LYS A 799 11.08 32.35 1.24
C LYS A 799 11.51 31.10 0.50
N VAL A 800 10.66 30.07 0.53
CA VAL A 800 10.98 28.78 -0.06
C VAL A 800 9.96 28.30 -1.08
N TRP A 801 10.43 27.44 -1.98
CA TRP A 801 9.62 26.74 -2.99
C TRP A 801 10.17 25.32 -3.21
N GLY A 802 9.58 24.58 -4.14
CA GLY A 802 10.07 23.24 -4.49
C GLY A 802 10.01 22.24 -3.32
N ILE A 803 9.02 22.39 -2.43
CA ILE A 803 8.85 21.56 -1.23
C ILE A 803 8.57 20.13 -1.66
N ARG A 804 9.42 19.19 -1.22
CA ARG A 804 9.33 17.77 -1.54
C ARG A 804 9.34 16.95 -0.28
N TYR A 805 8.28 16.16 -0.08
CA TYR A 805 8.21 15.16 0.98
C TYR A 805 9.34 14.13 0.83
N HIS A 806 9.89 13.69 1.96
CA HIS A 806 10.92 12.66 2.04
C HIS A 806 10.41 11.39 2.73
N SER A 807 10.16 11.47 4.04
CA SER A 807 9.66 10.35 4.86
C SER A 807 9.13 10.83 6.21
N THR A 808 8.56 9.94 7.02
CA THR A 808 8.12 10.26 8.39
C THR A 808 8.85 9.48 9.45
N GLN A 809 8.95 10.02 10.66
CA GLN A 809 9.50 9.35 11.83
C GLN A 809 8.58 9.56 13.05
N PRO A 810 8.02 8.50 13.66
CA PRO A 810 7.43 8.62 14.99
C PRO A 810 8.47 9.12 15.99
N TRP A 811 8.13 10.16 16.73
CA TRP A 811 9.01 10.77 17.72
C TRP A 811 8.26 10.87 19.05
N PRO A 812 8.41 9.87 19.95
CA PRO A 812 7.58 9.69 21.13
C PRO A 812 7.99 10.65 22.28
N PHE A 813 8.11 11.94 21.97
CA PHE A 813 8.51 13.00 22.90
C PHE A 813 7.63 14.26 22.75
N PRO A 814 6.34 14.20 23.11
CA PRO A 814 5.67 13.05 23.73
C PRO A 814 4.98 12.11 22.73
N ALA A 815 4.37 12.63 21.65
CA ALA A 815 3.62 11.85 20.66
C ALA A 815 3.64 12.55 19.29
N ASN A 816 4.83 12.91 18.82
CA ASN A 816 4.99 13.67 17.57
C ASN A 816 5.17 12.71 16.39
N LEU A 817 4.71 13.12 15.22
CA LEU A 817 5.06 12.51 13.94
C LEU A 817 5.89 13.51 13.15
N MET A 818 7.20 13.28 13.08
CA MET A 818 8.09 14.11 12.29
C MET A 818 7.86 13.81 10.82
N VAL A 819 7.64 14.84 10.01
CA VAL A 819 7.37 14.75 8.58
C VAL A 819 8.50 15.47 7.84
N GLY A 820 9.38 14.71 7.22
CA GLY A 820 10.60 15.19 6.59
C GLY A 820 10.35 15.79 5.21
N PHE A 821 10.95 16.94 4.94
CA PHE A 821 10.88 17.65 3.66
C PHE A 821 12.26 18.15 3.19
N TYR A 822 12.41 18.30 1.88
CA TYR A 822 13.37 19.22 1.29
C TYR A 822 12.64 20.47 0.80
N ALA A 823 13.29 21.62 0.92
CA ALA A 823 12.80 22.89 0.39
C ALA A 823 13.94 23.65 -0.30
N ILE A 824 13.63 24.46 -1.31
CA ILE A 824 14.61 25.31 -1.99
C ILE A 824 14.44 26.74 -1.47
N ALA A 825 15.54 27.39 -1.09
CA ALA A 825 15.57 28.79 -0.71
C ALA A 825 16.45 29.62 -1.66
N ASP A 826 16.07 30.88 -1.83
CA ASP A 826 16.83 31.88 -2.57
C ASP A 826 18.14 32.21 -1.82
N PRO A 827 19.32 31.91 -2.39
CA PRO A 827 20.61 32.16 -1.73
C PRO A 827 20.96 33.65 -1.63
N SER A 828 20.21 34.54 -2.29
CA SER A 828 20.44 35.99 -2.28
C SER A 828 19.77 36.72 -1.12
N LEU A 829 18.84 36.07 -0.40
CA LEU A 829 18.16 36.65 0.76
C LEU A 829 18.94 36.39 2.05
N PRO A 830 19.16 37.42 2.90
CA PRO A 830 19.85 37.25 4.17
C PRO A 830 19.00 36.42 5.15
N THR A 831 19.58 35.39 5.75
CA THR A 831 18.94 34.63 6.84
C THR A 831 18.70 35.54 8.04
N ARG A 832 17.48 35.54 8.56
CA ARG A 832 17.07 36.33 9.73
C ARG A 832 16.63 35.40 10.86
N VAL A 833 17.34 35.46 11.97
CA VAL A 833 17.07 34.66 13.19
C VAL A 833 16.45 35.50 14.32
N ASP A 834 16.14 36.77 14.05
CA ASP A 834 15.64 37.75 15.03
C ASP A 834 14.11 37.81 15.16
N LEU A 835 13.39 37.14 14.25
CA LEU A 835 11.94 37.26 14.12
C LEU A 835 11.17 36.58 15.27
N ASP A 836 11.55 35.37 15.66
CA ASP A 836 10.92 34.61 16.76
C ASP A 836 11.86 34.35 17.96
N ASN A 837 13.16 34.61 17.79
CA ASN A 837 14.24 34.35 18.76
C ASN A 837 14.43 32.87 19.17
N GLU A 838 13.93 31.91 18.38
CA GLU A 838 14.11 30.48 18.63
C GLU A 838 15.51 29.99 18.23
N LEU A 839 16.03 30.50 17.11
CA LEU A 839 17.38 30.18 16.63
C LEU A 839 18.43 31.15 17.19
N GLU A 840 19.59 30.59 17.52
CA GLU A 840 20.81 31.36 17.82
C GLU A 840 21.60 31.66 16.54
N ASP A 841 21.62 30.72 15.60
CA ASP A 841 22.41 30.81 14.37
C ASP A 841 21.77 29.95 13.26
N ALA A 842 21.94 30.36 12.00
CA ALA A 842 21.48 29.62 10.83
C ALA A 842 22.46 29.83 9.67
N LYS A 843 23.08 28.74 9.19
CA LYS A 843 24.21 28.79 8.25
C LYS A 843 24.08 27.77 7.13
N LEU A 844 24.60 28.16 5.96
CA LEU A 844 24.76 27.27 4.81
C LEU A 844 26.07 26.48 4.96
N PHE A 845 25.98 25.17 4.83
CA PHE A 845 27.12 24.25 4.84
C PHE A 845 27.25 23.58 3.48
N THR A 846 28.48 23.41 2.99
CA THR A 846 28.74 22.67 1.75
C THR A 846 28.59 21.18 1.98
N ARG A 847 28.40 20.44 0.88
CA ARG A 847 28.36 18.99 0.89
C ARG A 847 29.63 18.38 1.51
N GLU A 848 30.79 18.93 1.21
CA GLU A 848 32.09 18.47 1.72
C GLU A 848 32.21 18.67 3.24
N GLU A 849 31.75 19.81 3.76
CA GLU A 849 31.73 20.09 5.20
C GLU A 849 30.84 19.10 5.94
N ILE A 850 29.65 18.80 5.40
CA ILE A 850 28.72 17.83 5.99
C ILE A 850 29.31 16.42 5.96
N LEU A 851 29.89 15.98 4.85
CA LEU A 851 30.52 14.66 4.75
C LEU A 851 31.69 14.51 5.72
N ALA A 852 32.52 15.55 5.87
CA ALA A 852 33.62 15.55 6.84
C ALA A 852 33.15 15.34 8.29
N VAL A 853 31.99 15.90 8.66
CA VAL A 853 31.39 15.69 9.99
C VAL A 853 30.73 14.31 10.10
N LEU A 854 29.99 13.87 9.08
CA LEU A 854 29.32 12.56 9.08
C LEU A 854 30.30 11.38 9.14
N ASP A 855 31.48 11.52 8.55
CA ASP A 855 32.52 10.49 8.55
C ASP A 855 33.46 10.59 9.77
N HIS A 856 33.29 11.61 10.63
CA HIS A 856 34.04 11.76 11.88
C HIS A 856 33.38 10.96 13.03
N PRO A 857 34.13 10.16 13.82
CA PRO A 857 33.57 9.32 14.89
C PRO A 857 32.71 10.05 15.93
N ASP A 858 33.08 11.30 16.24
CA ASP A 858 32.35 12.16 17.19
C ASP A 858 31.39 13.17 16.54
N GLY A 859 31.29 13.18 15.20
CA GLY A 859 30.53 14.19 14.47
C GLY A 859 29.02 14.12 14.68
N THR A 860 28.48 12.93 14.99
CA THR A 860 27.05 12.70 15.27
C THR A 860 26.74 12.31 16.72
N ASN A 861 27.72 12.41 17.62
CA ASN A 861 27.57 11.98 19.01
C ASN A 861 26.96 13.10 19.87
N MET A 862 25.78 12.85 20.43
CA MET A 862 25.03 13.82 21.27
C MET A 862 25.21 13.63 22.79
N GLY A 863 26.14 12.77 23.24
CA GLY A 863 26.36 12.51 24.67
C GLY A 863 26.89 13.73 25.46
N PRO A 864 26.50 13.91 26.75
CA PRO A 864 27.12 14.91 27.61
C PRO A 864 28.62 14.64 27.80
N ARG A 865 29.41 15.71 27.95
CA ARG A 865 30.83 15.64 28.29
C ARG A 865 30.99 14.91 29.63
N GLU A 866 31.54 13.71 29.66
CA GLU A 866 32.14 13.20 30.90
C GLU A 866 33.34 14.11 31.19
N THR A 867 33.16 15.10 32.07
CA THR A 867 34.29 15.81 32.68
C THR A 867 35.00 14.83 33.60
N LYS A 868 35.86 13.98 33.04
CA LYS A 868 36.91 13.34 33.85
C LYS A 868 37.94 14.43 34.20
N PRO A 869 38.32 14.57 35.48
CA PRO A 869 39.46 15.40 35.84
C PRO A 869 40.68 14.96 35.04
N GLN A 870 41.35 15.92 34.39
CA GLN A 870 42.63 15.69 33.72
C GLN A 870 43.69 15.37 34.78
N ASP A 871 43.80 14.10 35.15
CA ASP A 871 44.95 13.56 35.89
C ASP A 871 45.24 12.15 35.35
N SER A 872 45.74 12.09 34.12
CA SER A 872 46.72 11.06 33.66
C SER A 872 46.99 11.21 32.15
N PRO A 873 48.26 11.32 31.72
CA PRO A 873 48.60 11.32 30.30
C PRO A 873 48.50 9.88 29.77
N LYS A 874 47.45 9.57 28.99
CA LYS A 874 47.46 8.36 28.16
C LYS A 874 48.32 8.61 26.92
N ALA A 875 49.48 7.96 26.89
CA ALA A 875 50.36 7.90 25.74
C ALA A 875 49.75 7.01 24.64
N GLY A 876 49.75 7.47 23.38
CA GLY A 876 49.72 6.58 22.21
C GLY A 876 48.56 6.66 21.23
N ALA A 877 47.67 7.66 21.27
CA ALA A 877 46.74 7.93 20.17
C ALA A 877 46.90 9.38 19.72
N GLU A 878 47.20 9.61 18.44
CA GLU A 878 47.07 10.93 17.83
C GLU A 878 45.64 11.41 18.06
N ALA A 879 45.47 12.48 18.85
CA ALA A 879 44.16 13.06 19.11
C ALA A 879 43.63 13.62 17.79
N LEU A 880 42.70 12.92 17.15
CA LEU A 880 41.90 13.46 16.04
C LEU A 880 41.34 14.82 16.48
N ALA A 881 41.58 15.85 15.66
CA ALA A 881 41.08 17.19 15.94
C ALA A 881 39.54 17.16 16.03
N GLU A 882 38.96 17.86 17.00
CA GLU A 882 37.51 17.89 17.19
C GLU A 882 36.79 18.36 15.92
N PRO A 883 35.63 17.78 15.57
CA PRO A 883 34.89 18.21 14.40
C PRO A 883 34.42 19.67 14.57
N PRO A 884 34.44 20.48 13.49
CA PRO A 884 34.15 21.92 13.57
C PRO A 884 32.72 22.21 14.06
N PHE A 885 31.79 21.29 13.80
CA PHE A 885 30.42 21.28 14.29
C PHE A 885 29.91 19.85 14.40
N ARG A 886 28.71 19.67 14.96
CA ARG A 886 28.05 18.36 15.14
C ARG A 886 26.69 18.33 14.47
N LEU A 887 26.28 17.14 14.04
CA LEU A 887 25.04 16.87 13.35
C LEU A 887 24.19 15.83 14.09
N PRO A 888 22.87 15.77 13.84
CA PRO A 888 22.03 14.70 14.35
C PRO A 888 22.49 13.34 13.79
N PRO A 889 22.41 12.26 14.57
CA PRO A 889 22.66 10.92 14.09
C PRO A 889 21.64 10.50 13.04
N THR A 890 21.96 9.50 12.22
CA THR A 890 21.04 8.90 11.23
C THR A 890 19.88 8.12 11.86
N THR A 891 19.86 7.96 13.19
CA THR A 891 18.68 7.52 13.95
C THR A 891 17.65 8.63 14.16
N ALA A 892 17.98 9.89 13.86
CA ALA A 892 17.05 11.01 13.81
C ALA A 892 16.78 11.41 12.35
N ILE A 893 15.54 11.72 12.01
CA ILE A 893 15.13 12.07 10.64
C ILE A 893 15.90 13.27 10.08
N ALA A 894 16.28 14.24 10.93
CA ALA A 894 17.15 15.34 10.53
C ALA A 894 18.50 14.83 10.00
N GLY A 895 19.12 13.87 10.70
CA GLY A 895 20.37 13.24 10.27
C GLY A 895 20.20 12.41 9.01
N VAL A 896 19.03 11.77 8.83
CA VAL A 896 18.68 11.07 7.57
C VAL A 896 18.59 12.05 6.40
N LEU A 897 17.81 13.13 6.53
CA LEU A 897 17.65 14.16 5.50
C LEU A 897 19.00 14.77 5.08
N ILE A 898 19.85 15.10 6.06
CA ILE A 898 21.17 15.69 5.83
C ILE A 898 22.12 14.68 5.18
N SER A 899 22.17 13.44 5.67
CA SER A 899 23.03 12.37 5.14
C SER A 899 22.62 11.97 3.73
N ASP A 900 21.33 11.80 3.46
CA ASP A 900 20.83 11.38 2.15
C ASP A 900 21.04 12.48 1.10
N TRP A 901 20.88 13.75 1.48
CA TRP A 901 21.28 14.87 0.62
C TRP A 901 22.78 14.85 0.35
N ALA A 902 23.62 14.81 1.39
CA ALA A 902 25.08 14.91 1.25
C ALA A 902 25.69 13.76 0.44
N ARG A 903 25.17 12.53 0.62
CA ARG A 903 25.59 11.32 -0.11
C ARG A 903 24.96 11.19 -1.50
N GLY A 904 24.12 12.15 -1.92
CA GLY A 904 23.57 12.21 -3.27
C GLY A 904 22.44 11.22 -3.56
N LYS A 905 21.73 10.76 -2.52
CA LYS A 905 20.56 9.88 -2.65
C LYS A 905 19.29 10.64 -3.04
N THR A 906 19.30 11.97 -3.03
CA THR A 906 18.17 12.77 -3.49
C THR A 906 18.12 12.83 -5.02
N THR A 907 16.97 12.50 -5.62
CA THR A 907 16.75 12.75 -7.05
C THR A 907 16.92 14.24 -7.32
N GLN A 908 17.74 14.60 -8.32
CA GLN A 908 18.17 15.98 -8.60
C GLN A 908 17.03 16.99 -8.40
N ILE A 909 17.10 17.76 -7.32
CA ILE A 909 16.30 18.98 -7.14
C ILE A 909 17.00 20.02 -8.00
N LYS A 910 16.71 20.03 -9.30
CA LYS A 910 17.15 21.10 -10.20
C LYS A 910 16.16 22.25 -10.07
N GLY A 911 16.66 23.40 -9.63
CA GLY A 911 15.95 24.66 -9.76
C GLY A 911 15.77 24.97 -11.24
N ASN A 912 14.56 24.81 -11.74
CA ASN A 912 14.16 25.44 -12.99
C ASN A 912 13.41 26.72 -12.61
N LEU A 913 14.00 27.86 -12.96
CA LEU A 913 13.34 29.16 -13.08
C LEU A 913 12.20 29.09 -14.10
#